data_AF-E6SEL4-F1
#
_entry.id   AF-E6SEL4-F1
#
_cell.length_a   1.000
_cell.length_b   1.000
_cell.length_c   1.000
_cell.angle_alpha   90.00
_cell.angle_beta   90.00
_cell.angle_gamma   90.00
#
_symmetry.space_group_name_H-M   'P 1'
#
loop_
_entity.id
_entity.type
_entity.pdbx_description
1 polymer ?
#
loop_
_entity_poly.entity_id
_entity_poly.type
_entity_poly.pdbx_seq_one_letter_code
_entity_poly.pdbx_strand_id
1 'polypeptide(L)'
;MSGTRRALIVANDTYDHASLGQLRAPAADAEALADVLGDPEVGGFTVTVVHNEPSYEVQSRIEDAFADSRPDDLLLLHFSGHGLKSDTGELFVAARNTRPDRLGSTAVSADFIQRCMKTSRARSIVLFLDCCYGGAFGEGVTVRAAGPVNVMDSFPAERLGGGRGRAVISASSAIEYAFEGTALAADQTVRPSVFTSAVVEGLRTGDADRDEDGLVSLDELYDYVFDRVRAENPKQTPGRDVEMAGDLYVARSRRRRLRPAPIPEAVAAALKEANPTFRRGAVSELRDRLLHDDPAAALGALEALRDVVRTDTKSVADDAAAALASARMTVVPVSIDLGGGGVGSEPRTGMVEVHGPALVQELTVQADPPLEAHVEDDGRVAVELPPGVEAFAGQLTITSPLGSVVVPVTASPASVAGAAEQATEPGSDETVRTTPQAETLVERRLTPVAAGAAAPVEKAPTAAVEPPRSTAATESPLLSSRARRLVAATSALGGLLILASFTAPWVYGGVAEAQFPGPTAGLFIVAVAATVVAIAVIVDQPRGLVATGLGLGVALVAATSLLTPFGMLATDATSMPTGLLLGVAGELLVVTAGIVTLASLLGSGQVSGAWAGLPDRRGLVGLGIVLVGSVTLMLYAGWLSDRPGSTWGAIMIVWAVTWLAAGAVATSTRPAALARAFLAGWAITALSQPVSDMQYQYNGETFPAQPVVLLALLGLVVWAAVPSRERPAVSHRE
;
A
#
# COMPACT_ATOMS: atom_id res chain seq x y z
N MET A 1 12.04 -30.87 14.19
CA MET A 1 13.24 -30.64 13.35
C MET A 1 12.81 -29.63 12.31
N SER A 2 13.50 -28.50 12.16
CA SER A 2 13.16 -27.52 11.11
C SER A 2 13.28 -28.20 9.74
N GLY A 3 12.27 -28.06 8.89
CA GLY A 3 12.33 -28.60 7.54
C GLY A 3 13.45 -27.97 6.71
N THR A 4 13.87 -28.68 5.67
CA THR A 4 14.92 -28.24 4.76
C THR A 4 14.34 -27.42 3.61
N ARG A 5 15.12 -26.47 3.09
CA ARG A 5 14.76 -25.66 1.93
C ARG A 5 15.51 -26.21 0.72
N ARG A 6 14.79 -26.67 -0.31
CA ARG A 6 15.39 -27.27 -1.52
C ARG A 6 14.86 -26.58 -2.76
N ALA A 7 15.75 -26.21 -3.67
CA ALA A 7 15.39 -25.59 -4.95
C ALA A 7 15.91 -26.45 -6.11
N LEU A 8 15.05 -26.72 -7.08
CA LEU A 8 15.41 -27.33 -8.36
C LEU A 8 15.18 -26.30 -9.46
N ILE A 9 16.25 -25.95 -10.18
CA ILE A 9 16.22 -24.98 -11.27
C ILE A 9 16.46 -25.74 -12.57
N VAL A 10 15.51 -25.69 -13.49
CA VAL A 10 15.62 -26.32 -14.82
C VAL A 10 15.76 -25.21 -15.85
N ALA A 11 16.89 -25.17 -16.55
CA ALA A 11 17.18 -24.17 -17.56
C ALA A 11 17.53 -24.85 -18.89
N ASN A 12 16.77 -24.54 -19.94
CA ASN A 12 17.04 -25.04 -21.28
C ASN A 12 17.17 -23.85 -22.24
N ASP A 13 18.38 -23.62 -22.72
CA ASP A 13 18.69 -22.62 -23.73
C ASP A 13 19.12 -23.24 -25.06
N THR A 14 19.52 -24.51 -25.07
CA THR A 14 19.84 -25.24 -26.29
C THR A 14 18.84 -26.33 -26.63
N TYR A 15 18.56 -26.48 -27.92
CA TYR A 15 17.58 -27.41 -28.45
C TYR A 15 18.12 -28.14 -29.68
N ASP A 16 17.94 -29.47 -29.72
CA ASP A 16 18.39 -30.34 -30.82
C ASP A 16 17.54 -30.14 -32.09
N HIS A 17 16.27 -29.75 -31.92
CA HIS A 17 15.31 -29.60 -33.02
C HIS A 17 15.34 -28.19 -33.60
N ALA A 18 15.68 -28.06 -34.89
CA ALA A 18 15.92 -26.79 -35.57
C ALA A 18 14.74 -25.80 -35.57
N SER A 19 13.50 -26.25 -35.36
CA SER A 19 12.35 -25.34 -35.27
C SER A 19 12.32 -24.56 -33.96
N LEU A 20 12.96 -25.06 -32.90
CA LEU A 20 13.07 -24.39 -31.61
C LEU A 20 14.31 -23.49 -31.63
N GLY A 21 14.09 -22.17 -31.53
CA GLY A 21 15.19 -21.21 -31.42
C GLY A 21 16.01 -21.44 -30.15
N GLN A 22 17.32 -21.27 -30.23
CA GLN A 22 18.17 -21.24 -29.03
C GLN A 22 17.88 -19.96 -28.23
N LEU A 23 17.98 -20.02 -26.91
CA LEU A 23 17.77 -18.89 -26.00
C LEU A 23 19.09 -18.45 -25.38
N ARG A 24 19.12 -17.28 -24.74
CA ARG A 24 20.31 -16.83 -23.98
C ARG A 24 20.03 -16.68 -22.49
N ALA A 25 18.83 -16.25 -22.12
CA ALA A 25 18.46 -15.99 -20.73
C ALA A 25 18.54 -17.21 -19.79
N PRO A 26 18.14 -18.44 -20.18
CA PRO A 26 18.01 -19.54 -19.21
C PRO A 26 19.26 -19.89 -18.41
N ALA A 27 20.45 -19.88 -19.01
CA ALA A 27 21.70 -20.08 -18.28
C ALA A 27 21.93 -18.96 -17.24
N ALA A 28 21.74 -17.70 -17.62
CA ALA A 28 21.92 -16.55 -16.74
C ALA A 28 20.85 -16.49 -15.64
N ASP A 29 19.61 -16.90 -15.96
CA ASP A 29 18.52 -17.07 -14.98
C ASP A 29 18.92 -18.07 -13.91
N ALA A 30 19.41 -19.24 -14.33
CA ALA A 30 19.77 -20.30 -13.41
C ALA A 30 20.93 -19.91 -12.48
N GLU A 31 21.96 -19.27 -13.02
CA GLU A 31 23.10 -18.79 -12.23
C GLU A 31 22.65 -17.73 -11.21
N ALA A 32 21.98 -16.67 -11.66
CA ALA A 32 21.59 -15.57 -10.79
C ALA A 32 20.58 -15.99 -9.71
N LEU A 33 19.64 -16.88 -10.04
CA LEU A 33 18.66 -17.39 -9.09
C LEU A 33 19.28 -18.39 -8.12
N ALA A 34 20.22 -19.23 -8.57
CA ALA A 34 20.94 -20.15 -7.69
C ALA A 34 21.74 -19.40 -6.63
N ASP A 35 22.41 -18.31 -7.01
CA ASP A 35 23.19 -17.48 -6.08
C ASP A 35 22.33 -16.92 -4.95
N VAL A 36 21.21 -16.27 -5.27
CA VAL A 36 20.37 -15.61 -4.26
C VAL A 36 19.57 -16.60 -3.41
N LEU A 37 19.11 -17.72 -3.99
CA LEU A 37 18.44 -18.75 -3.23
C LEU A 37 19.41 -19.54 -2.35
N GLY A 38 20.66 -19.71 -2.78
CA GLY A 38 21.71 -20.41 -2.03
C GLY A 38 22.32 -19.61 -0.89
N ASP A 39 22.25 -18.27 -0.93
CA ASP A 39 22.77 -17.40 0.13
C ASP A 39 22.09 -17.74 1.48
N PRO A 40 22.85 -18.15 2.52
CA PRO A 40 22.30 -18.46 3.83
C PRO A 40 21.53 -17.31 4.47
N GLU A 41 21.93 -16.06 4.23
CA GLU A 41 21.31 -14.87 4.83
C GLU A 41 20.07 -14.39 4.05
N VAL A 42 19.80 -14.97 2.87
CA VAL A 42 18.65 -14.62 2.02
C VAL A 42 17.74 -15.83 1.84
N GLY A 43 18.05 -16.73 0.90
CA GLY A 43 17.19 -17.87 0.57
C GLY A 43 17.40 -19.10 1.46
N GLY A 44 18.66 -19.43 1.78
CA GLY A 44 19.04 -20.61 2.55
C GLY A 44 18.64 -21.95 1.93
N PHE A 45 18.50 -22.03 0.60
CA PHE A 45 18.13 -23.25 -0.13
C PHE A 45 19.36 -24.09 -0.47
N THR A 46 19.18 -25.41 -0.43
CA THR A 46 20.03 -26.33 -1.19
C THR A 46 19.57 -26.32 -2.64
N VAL A 47 20.34 -25.68 -3.52
CA VAL A 47 19.99 -25.49 -4.94
C VAL A 47 20.59 -26.60 -5.81
N THR A 48 19.79 -27.17 -6.72
CA THR A 48 20.23 -28.08 -7.78
C THR A 48 19.85 -27.49 -9.13
N VAL A 49 20.80 -27.38 -10.06
CA VAL A 49 20.58 -26.87 -11.41
C VAL A 49 20.62 -28.02 -12.42
N VAL A 50 19.62 -28.08 -13.29
CA VAL A 50 19.50 -29.02 -14.42
C VAL A 50 19.53 -28.19 -15.70
N HIS A 51 20.69 -28.16 -16.36
CA HIS A 51 20.93 -27.31 -17.52
C HIS A 51 21.00 -28.13 -18.80
N ASN A 52 20.16 -27.80 -19.79
CA ASN A 52 20.14 -28.41 -21.12
C ASN A 52 20.05 -29.95 -21.11
N GLU A 53 19.32 -30.55 -20.17
CA GLU A 53 19.16 -32.01 -20.11
C GLU A 53 17.98 -32.51 -20.96
N PRO A 54 18.00 -33.78 -21.40
CA PRO A 54 16.88 -34.36 -22.14
C PRO A 54 15.67 -34.59 -21.22
N SER A 55 14.49 -34.71 -21.82
CA SER A 55 13.20 -34.77 -21.12
C SER A 55 13.11 -35.84 -20.03
N TYR A 56 13.75 -37.00 -20.21
CA TYR A 56 13.73 -38.10 -19.24
C TYR A 56 14.58 -37.82 -18.00
N GLU A 57 15.73 -37.15 -18.16
CA GLU A 57 16.56 -36.70 -17.03
C GLU A 57 15.83 -35.60 -16.24
N VAL A 58 15.25 -34.62 -16.95
CA VAL A 58 14.47 -33.56 -16.31
C VAL A 58 13.30 -34.14 -15.52
N GLN A 59 12.53 -35.08 -16.10
CA GLN A 59 11.45 -35.77 -15.41
C GLN A 59 11.94 -36.52 -14.16
N SER A 60 13.03 -37.27 -14.28
CA SER A 60 13.62 -37.99 -13.14
C SER A 60 14.00 -37.04 -12.01
N ARG A 61 14.68 -35.93 -12.31
CA ARG A 61 15.12 -34.95 -11.30
C ARG A 61 13.95 -34.28 -10.60
N ILE A 62 12.87 -33.98 -11.33
CA ILE A 62 11.63 -33.45 -10.77
C ILE A 62 11.01 -34.48 -9.83
N GLU A 63 10.86 -35.72 -10.28
CA GLU A 63 10.27 -36.80 -9.48
C GLU A 63 11.05 -37.04 -8.19
N ASP A 64 12.37 -37.16 -8.27
CA ASP A 64 13.27 -37.32 -7.12
C ASP A 64 13.11 -36.16 -6.12
N ALA A 65 13.11 -34.92 -6.61
CA ALA A 65 12.98 -33.74 -5.76
C ALA A 65 11.66 -33.73 -4.95
N PHE A 66 10.56 -34.13 -5.57
CA PHE A 66 9.25 -34.18 -4.92
C PHE A 66 9.07 -35.43 -4.04
N ALA A 67 9.57 -36.59 -4.47
CA ALA A 67 9.43 -37.86 -3.77
C ALA A 67 10.27 -37.92 -2.49
N ASP A 68 11.48 -37.37 -2.50
CA ASP A 68 12.41 -37.39 -1.37
C ASP A 68 12.11 -36.34 -0.29
N SER A 69 11.01 -35.60 -0.43
CA SER A 69 10.64 -34.50 0.47
C SER A 69 10.02 -34.96 1.79
N ARG A 70 10.12 -34.09 2.80
CA ARG A 70 9.50 -34.25 4.12
C ARG A 70 8.38 -33.23 4.32
N PRO A 71 7.42 -33.47 5.25
CA PRO A 71 6.29 -32.57 5.47
C PRO A 71 6.61 -31.11 5.76
N ASP A 72 7.74 -30.86 6.44
CA ASP A 72 8.14 -29.52 6.86
C ASP A 72 9.08 -28.83 5.83
N ASP A 73 9.45 -29.54 4.75
CA ASP A 73 10.34 -28.98 3.72
C ASP A 73 9.62 -27.90 2.88
N LEU A 74 10.40 -26.91 2.44
CA LEU A 74 10.01 -25.94 1.42
C LEU A 74 10.70 -26.31 0.10
N LEU A 75 9.91 -26.69 -0.89
CA LEU A 75 10.39 -26.98 -2.24
C LEU A 75 10.15 -25.79 -3.16
N LEU A 76 11.17 -25.40 -3.92
CA LEU A 76 11.05 -24.44 -5.00
C LEU A 76 11.45 -25.11 -6.32
N LEU A 77 10.60 -25.05 -7.33
CA LEU A 77 10.90 -25.49 -8.69
C LEU A 77 10.85 -24.29 -9.61
N HIS A 78 11.90 -24.05 -10.39
CA HIS A 78 11.95 -23.01 -11.41
C HIS A 78 12.22 -23.63 -12.78
N PHE A 79 11.50 -23.14 -13.80
CA PHE A 79 11.75 -23.49 -15.19
C PHE A 79 12.04 -22.23 -16.00
N SER A 80 13.16 -22.21 -16.73
CA SER A 80 13.45 -21.20 -17.76
C SER A 80 13.70 -21.88 -19.11
N GLY A 81 12.96 -21.45 -20.15
CA GLY A 81 13.05 -22.02 -21.51
C GLY A 81 11.75 -21.93 -22.32
N HIS A 82 11.63 -22.71 -23.40
CA HIS A 82 10.42 -22.75 -24.23
C HIS A 82 9.25 -23.48 -23.56
N GLY A 83 8.06 -22.87 -23.62
CA GLY A 83 6.79 -23.51 -23.34
C GLY A 83 6.05 -23.85 -24.63
N LEU A 84 5.58 -25.10 -24.76
CA LEU A 84 4.88 -25.61 -25.94
C LEU A 84 3.48 -26.09 -25.58
N LYS A 85 2.55 -25.99 -26.53
CA LYS A 85 1.19 -26.50 -26.39
C LYS A 85 0.92 -27.59 -27.41
N SER A 86 0.25 -28.64 -26.99
CA SER A 86 -0.30 -29.65 -27.90
C SER A 86 -1.55 -29.14 -28.63
N ASP A 87 -1.99 -29.88 -29.64
CA ASP A 87 -3.25 -29.63 -30.35
C ASP A 87 -4.48 -29.73 -29.42
N THR A 88 -4.36 -30.46 -28.30
CA THR A 88 -5.38 -30.59 -27.25
C THR A 88 -5.35 -29.45 -26.24
N GLY A 89 -4.40 -28.51 -26.37
CA GLY A 89 -4.23 -27.36 -25.47
C GLY A 89 -3.42 -27.66 -24.21
N GLU A 90 -2.85 -28.86 -24.07
CA GLU A 90 -2.04 -29.25 -22.92
C GLU A 90 -0.67 -28.58 -22.97
N LEU A 91 -0.21 -28.15 -21.80
CA LEU A 91 1.06 -27.47 -21.63
C LEU A 91 2.23 -28.44 -21.45
N PHE A 92 3.32 -28.18 -22.15
CA PHE A 92 4.61 -28.85 -22.04
C PHE A 92 5.74 -27.84 -21.88
N VAL A 93 6.71 -28.15 -21.04
CA VAL A 93 8.00 -27.46 -20.97
C VAL A 93 9.00 -28.19 -21.88
N ALA A 94 9.65 -27.46 -22.77
CA ALA A 94 10.62 -28.02 -23.69
C ALA A 94 11.93 -28.37 -22.96
N ALA A 95 12.44 -29.57 -23.25
CA ALA A 95 13.77 -30.06 -22.91
C ALA A 95 14.68 -30.01 -24.15
N ARG A 96 15.99 -30.24 -23.99
CA ARG A 96 16.96 -30.18 -25.09
C ARG A 96 16.56 -31.02 -26.31
N ASN A 97 16.05 -32.23 -26.07
CA ASN A 97 15.66 -33.20 -27.11
C ASN A 97 14.19 -33.04 -27.59
N THR A 98 13.51 -31.96 -27.23
CA THR A 98 12.09 -31.78 -27.55
C THR A 98 11.84 -31.68 -29.05
N ARG A 99 10.84 -32.43 -29.51
CA ARG A 99 10.32 -32.43 -30.86
C ARG A 99 8.89 -31.91 -30.85
N PRO A 100 8.59 -30.76 -31.49
CA PRO A 100 7.24 -30.19 -31.48
C PRO A 100 6.16 -31.10 -32.07
N ASP A 101 6.53 -32.01 -32.98
CA ASP A 101 5.62 -33.02 -33.55
C ASP A 101 5.41 -34.24 -32.63
N ARG A 102 6.15 -34.36 -31.53
CA ARG A 102 6.16 -35.50 -30.59
C ARG A 102 6.31 -35.06 -29.12
N LEU A 103 5.53 -34.06 -28.69
CA LEU A 103 5.62 -33.49 -27.33
C LEU A 103 5.49 -34.53 -26.22
N GLY A 104 4.53 -35.45 -26.32
CA GLY A 104 4.22 -36.42 -25.26
C GLY A 104 5.39 -37.33 -24.86
N SER A 105 6.36 -37.57 -25.73
CA SER A 105 7.54 -38.41 -25.44
C SER A 105 8.85 -37.63 -25.32
N THR A 106 8.88 -36.37 -25.72
CA THR A 106 10.14 -35.59 -25.85
C THR A 106 10.13 -34.27 -25.08
N ALA A 107 9.01 -33.90 -24.44
CA ALA A 107 8.89 -32.73 -23.57
C ALA A 107 8.37 -33.16 -22.18
N VAL A 108 8.36 -32.23 -21.22
CA VAL A 108 7.85 -32.47 -19.87
C VAL A 108 6.45 -31.88 -19.75
N SER A 109 5.44 -32.71 -19.48
CA SER A 109 4.06 -32.21 -19.39
C SER A 109 3.79 -31.50 -18.07
N ALA A 110 2.96 -30.46 -18.12
CA ALA A 110 2.46 -29.79 -16.91
C ALA A 110 1.66 -30.74 -16.01
N ASP A 111 0.96 -31.72 -16.59
CA ASP A 111 0.24 -32.77 -15.86
C ASP A 111 1.18 -33.68 -15.06
N PHE A 112 2.36 -34.03 -15.62
CA PHE A 112 3.39 -34.76 -14.88
C PHE A 112 3.87 -33.96 -13.67
N ILE A 113 4.20 -32.68 -13.87
CA ILE A 113 4.68 -31.79 -12.78
C ILE A 113 3.60 -31.67 -11.69
N GLN A 114 2.34 -31.45 -12.06
CA GLN A 114 1.22 -31.41 -11.11
C GLN A 114 1.08 -32.70 -10.32
N ARG A 115 1.26 -33.85 -10.96
CA ARG A 115 1.19 -35.15 -10.29
C ARG A 115 2.32 -35.30 -9.26
N CYS A 116 3.53 -34.88 -9.59
CA CYS A 116 4.65 -34.86 -8.65
C CYS A 116 4.37 -33.91 -7.47
N MET A 117 3.92 -32.68 -7.74
CA MET A 117 3.54 -31.72 -6.69
C MET A 117 2.42 -32.26 -5.79
N LYS A 118 1.42 -32.92 -6.37
CA LYS A 118 0.27 -33.49 -5.67
C LYS A 118 0.64 -34.66 -4.77
N THR A 119 1.57 -35.50 -5.22
CA THR A 119 2.01 -36.71 -4.50
C THR A 119 3.15 -36.44 -3.52
N SER A 120 3.78 -35.27 -3.61
CA SER A 120 4.82 -34.82 -2.69
C SER A 120 4.33 -34.77 -1.23
N ARG A 121 5.25 -35.08 -0.30
CA ARG A 121 4.99 -34.99 1.14
C ARG A 121 5.18 -33.58 1.66
N ALA A 122 5.99 -32.75 0.99
CA ALA A 122 6.16 -31.35 1.33
C ALA A 122 4.82 -30.63 1.33
N ARG A 123 4.57 -29.88 2.40
CA ARG A 123 3.38 -29.03 2.48
C ARG A 123 3.61 -27.75 1.70
N SER A 124 4.82 -27.21 1.73
CA SER A 124 5.16 -25.94 1.08
C SER A 124 5.88 -26.15 -0.24
N ILE A 125 5.24 -25.79 -1.35
CA ILE A 125 5.79 -25.95 -2.71
C ILE A 125 5.56 -24.68 -3.52
N VAL A 126 6.63 -24.12 -4.08
CA VAL A 126 6.59 -22.96 -4.97
C VAL A 126 7.08 -23.36 -6.36
N LEU A 127 6.33 -23.00 -7.39
CA LEU A 127 6.69 -23.22 -8.80
C LEU A 127 6.80 -21.88 -9.52
N PHE A 128 7.97 -21.58 -10.07
CA PHE A 128 8.22 -20.44 -10.94
C PHE A 128 8.33 -20.89 -12.40
N LEU A 129 7.51 -20.29 -13.26
CA LEU A 129 7.45 -20.60 -14.69
C LEU A 129 7.92 -19.40 -15.50
N ASP A 130 9.18 -19.42 -15.90
CA ASP A 130 9.81 -18.40 -16.74
C ASP A 130 9.95 -18.89 -18.18
N CYS A 131 8.82 -19.23 -18.77
CA CYS A 131 8.76 -19.79 -20.12
C CYS A 131 8.06 -18.84 -21.08
N CYS A 132 8.68 -18.63 -22.25
CA CYS A 132 8.07 -17.88 -23.33
C CYS A 132 6.99 -18.73 -24.00
N TYR A 133 5.80 -18.15 -24.14
CA TYR A 133 4.65 -18.80 -24.77
C TYR A 133 4.31 -18.10 -26.08
N GLY A 134 5.24 -18.05 -27.03
CA GLY A 134 5.00 -17.40 -28.32
C GLY A 134 5.67 -18.21 -29.41
N GLY A 135 4.89 -19.02 -30.12
CA GLY A 135 5.26 -19.79 -31.33
C GLY A 135 6.76 -19.93 -31.58
N ALA A 136 7.41 -20.90 -30.94
CA ALA A 136 8.80 -21.29 -31.18
C ALA A 136 8.93 -22.03 -32.53
N PHE A 137 8.57 -21.35 -33.61
CA PHE A 137 8.52 -21.87 -34.96
C PHE A 137 9.17 -20.86 -35.89
N GLY A 138 10.25 -21.27 -36.56
CA GLY A 138 10.86 -20.49 -37.63
C GLY A 138 9.85 -20.11 -38.72
N GLU A 139 10.14 -19.05 -39.48
CA GLU A 139 9.30 -18.57 -40.59
C GLU A 139 8.77 -19.74 -41.44
N GLY A 140 7.45 -19.94 -41.40
CA GLY A 140 6.76 -20.94 -42.25
C GLY A 140 6.05 -22.09 -41.53
N VAL A 141 6.19 -22.27 -40.21
CA VAL A 141 5.44 -23.31 -39.47
C VAL A 141 4.26 -22.69 -38.70
N THR A 142 3.06 -22.87 -39.24
CA THR A 142 1.80 -22.46 -38.59
C THR A 142 1.34 -23.56 -37.64
N VAL A 143 1.65 -23.45 -36.35
CA VAL A 143 0.94 -24.26 -35.35
C VAL A 143 -0.40 -23.60 -35.06
N ARG A 144 -1.47 -24.31 -35.45
CA ARG A 144 -2.86 -23.97 -35.14
C ARG A 144 -3.12 -24.19 -33.66
N ALA A 145 -2.64 -23.29 -32.80
CA ALA A 145 -3.12 -23.24 -31.43
C ALA A 145 -4.54 -22.63 -31.45
N ALA A 146 -5.54 -23.43 -31.09
CA ALA A 146 -6.93 -23.00 -30.97
C ALA A 146 -7.09 -22.07 -29.74
N GLY A 147 -7.14 -20.75 -30.00
CA GLY A 147 -7.57 -19.74 -29.03
C GLY A 147 -6.56 -19.33 -27.95
N PRO A 148 -6.80 -18.20 -27.26
CA PRO A 148 -6.00 -17.76 -26.12
C PRO A 148 -6.28 -18.67 -24.92
N VAL A 149 -5.30 -19.47 -24.52
CA VAL A 149 -5.36 -20.33 -23.32
C VAL A 149 -4.32 -19.83 -22.32
N ASN A 150 -4.71 -19.63 -21.05
CA ASN A 150 -3.85 -19.09 -20.01
C ASN A 150 -2.95 -20.21 -19.44
N VAL A 151 -1.67 -19.93 -19.17
CA VAL A 151 -0.73 -20.88 -18.54
C VAL A 151 -1.26 -21.35 -17.19
N MET A 152 -1.97 -20.47 -16.48
CA MET A 152 -2.58 -20.76 -15.19
C MET A 152 -3.71 -21.79 -15.29
N ASP A 153 -4.38 -21.91 -16.45
CA ASP A 153 -5.41 -22.93 -16.67
C ASP A 153 -4.81 -24.35 -16.66
N SER A 154 -3.49 -24.46 -16.88
CA SER A 154 -2.79 -25.73 -16.80
C SER A 154 -2.49 -26.12 -15.36
N PHE A 155 -2.46 -25.21 -14.38
CA PHE A 155 -2.20 -25.50 -12.97
C PHE A 155 -3.32 -25.00 -12.04
N PRO A 156 -4.59 -25.40 -12.23
CA PRO A 156 -5.69 -24.86 -11.45
C PRO A 156 -5.64 -25.36 -10.00
N ALA A 157 -5.81 -24.45 -9.03
CA ALA A 157 -5.92 -24.74 -7.59
C ALA A 157 -6.80 -25.97 -7.27
N GLU A 158 -7.92 -26.15 -7.98
CA GLU A 158 -8.87 -27.26 -7.73
C GLU A 158 -8.33 -28.66 -8.09
N ARG A 159 -7.34 -28.77 -9.01
CA ARG A 159 -6.75 -30.08 -9.41
C ARG A 159 -5.52 -30.45 -8.59
N LEU A 160 -4.88 -29.48 -7.95
CA LEU A 160 -3.69 -29.66 -7.13
C LEU A 160 -4.00 -30.51 -5.89
N GLY A 161 -5.17 -30.35 -5.26
CA GLY A 161 -5.78 -31.32 -4.34
C GLY A 161 -4.98 -31.65 -3.07
N GLY A 162 -5.60 -31.37 -1.92
CA GLY A 162 -5.35 -32.08 -0.66
C GLY A 162 -4.01 -31.79 0.03
N GLY A 163 -3.76 -30.53 0.40
CA GLY A 163 -2.66 -30.17 1.29
C GLY A 163 -2.30 -28.69 1.20
N ARG A 164 -2.42 -27.97 2.32
CA ARG A 164 -2.07 -26.54 2.46
C ARG A 164 -0.62 -26.31 2.04
N GLY A 165 -0.35 -25.34 1.15
CA GLY A 165 1.01 -24.80 0.98
C GLY A 165 1.55 -24.65 -0.45
N ARG A 166 0.72 -24.62 -1.51
CA ARG A 166 1.21 -24.62 -2.91
C ARG A 166 1.02 -23.29 -3.61
N ALA A 167 1.99 -22.87 -4.41
CA ALA A 167 1.87 -21.70 -5.28
C ALA A 167 2.58 -21.85 -6.62
N VAL A 168 1.99 -21.24 -7.63
CA VAL A 168 2.53 -21.13 -8.99
C VAL A 168 2.60 -19.66 -9.37
N ILE A 169 3.78 -19.19 -9.76
CA ILE A 169 4.00 -17.86 -10.34
C ILE A 169 4.54 -18.02 -11.75
N SER A 170 3.92 -17.36 -12.72
CA SER A 170 4.31 -17.41 -14.13
C SER A 170 4.78 -16.04 -14.60
N ALA A 171 5.82 -16.02 -15.43
CA ALA A 171 6.37 -14.83 -16.05
C ALA A 171 5.38 -14.10 -16.99
N SER A 172 4.39 -14.81 -17.56
CA SER A 172 3.28 -14.19 -18.30
C SER A 172 1.95 -14.95 -18.10
N SER A 173 0.84 -14.22 -18.25
CA SER A 173 -0.55 -14.68 -18.15
C SER A 173 -1.16 -15.06 -19.50
N ALA A 174 -0.47 -14.81 -20.62
CA ALA A 174 -0.95 -15.14 -21.98
C ALA A 174 0.19 -15.64 -22.89
N ILE A 175 -0.19 -16.25 -24.02
CA ILE A 175 0.72 -16.58 -25.12
C ILE A 175 1.21 -15.25 -25.73
N GLU A 176 2.33 -14.74 -25.24
CA GLU A 176 2.94 -13.51 -25.74
C GLU A 176 4.21 -13.85 -26.52
N TYR A 177 4.28 -13.32 -27.76
CA TYR A 177 5.49 -13.37 -28.57
C TYR A 177 6.60 -12.59 -27.87
N ALA A 178 7.41 -13.29 -27.09
CA ALA A 178 8.68 -12.78 -26.61
C ALA A 178 9.64 -12.74 -27.81
N PHE A 179 9.67 -11.62 -28.51
CA PHE A 179 10.81 -11.30 -29.37
C PHE A 179 12.00 -11.04 -28.44
N GLU A 180 12.88 -12.03 -28.26
CA GLU A 180 14.28 -11.72 -27.99
C GLU A 180 14.78 -10.94 -29.20
N GLY A 181 15.19 -9.69 -28.99
CA GLY A 181 15.62 -8.81 -30.08
C GLY A 181 16.67 -9.49 -30.94
N THR A 182 16.35 -9.68 -32.22
CA THR A 182 17.27 -10.18 -33.25
C THR A 182 18.35 -9.13 -33.50
N ALA A 183 19.35 -9.06 -32.63
CA ALA A 183 20.60 -8.38 -32.89
C ALA A 183 21.72 -9.18 -32.22
N LEU A 184 22.31 -10.07 -33.01
CA LEU A 184 23.59 -10.73 -32.73
C LEU A 184 24.70 -9.67 -32.69
N ALA A 185 24.79 -8.91 -31.60
CA ALA A 185 25.96 -8.10 -31.27
C ALA A 185 26.81 -8.89 -30.27
N ALA A 186 27.98 -9.34 -30.70
CA ALA A 186 28.87 -10.27 -30.01
C ALA A 186 29.59 -9.71 -28.76
N ASP A 187 29.04 -8.69 -28.10
CA ASP A 187 29.74 -7.97 -27.01
C ASP A 187 28.77 -7.43 -25.92
N GLN A 188 27.70 -8.16 -25.61
CA GLN A 188 26.83 -7.81 -24.48
C GLN A 188 26.74 -9.00 -23.53
N THR A 189 27.16 -8.77 -22.28
CA THR A 189 26.96 -9.67 -21.13
C THR A 189 25.52 -10.20 -21.15
N VAL A 190 25.37 -11.53 -21.19
CA VAL A 190 24.05 -12.18 -21.17
C VAL A 190 23.32 -11.76 -19.90
N ARG A 191 22.12 -11.20 -20.03
CA ARG A 191 21.29 -10.81 -18.89
C ARG A 191 20.24 -11.90 -18.62
N PRO A 192 19.85 -12.12 -17.35
CA PRO A 192 18.68 -12.92 -17.04
C PRO A 192 17.42 -12.33 -17.67
N SER A 193 16.37 -13.13 -17.78
CA SER A 193 15.04 -12.73 -18.21
C SER A 193 14.50 -11.61 -17.31
N VAL A 194 13.51 -10.85 -17.79
CA VAL A 194 12.88 -9.78 -17.01
C VAL A 194 12.24 -10.31 -15.72
N PHE A 195 11.62 -11.49 -15.78
CA PHE A 195 10.97 -12.10 -14.62
C PHE A 195 11.99 -12.57 -13.58
N THR A 196 12.98 -13.37 -14.01
CA THR A 196 13.99 -13.89 -13.08
C THR A 196 14.88 -12.76 -12.55
N SER A 197 15.20 -11.75 -13.37
CA SER A 197 15.91 -10.54 -12.90
C SER A 197 15.14 -9.84 -11.79
N ALA A 198 13.83 -9.67 -11.92
CA ALA A 198 13.01 -9.04 -10.88
C ALA A 198 12.98 -9.86 -9.58
N VAL A 199 12.85 -11.19 -9.67
CA VAL A 199 12.92 -12.07 -8.50
C VAL A 199 14.27 -11.92 -7.80
N VAL A 200 15.37 -12.02 -8.56
CA VAL A 200 16.73 -11.93 -8.02
C VAL A 200 16.99 -10.55 -7.40
N GLU A 201 16.60 -9.46 -8.07
CA GLU A 201 16.76 -8.09 -7.57
C GLU A 201 16.02 -7.92 -6.24
N GLY A 202 14.73 -8.26 -6.19
CA GLY A 202 13.91 -8.09 -4.98
C GLY A 202 14.41 -8.88 -3.77
N LEU A 203 14.87 -10.12 -3.99
CA LEU A 203 15.44 -10.94 -2.93
C LEU A 203 16.82 -10.44 -2.48
N ARG A 204 17.67 -10.02 -3.43
CA ARG A 204 19.04 -9.59 -3.14
C ARG A 204 19.10 -8.24 -2.41
N THR A 205 18.25 -7.29 -2.81
CA THR A 205 18.22 -5.95 -2.19
C THR A 205 17.33 -5.88 -0.95
N GLY A 206 16.44 -6.86 -0.77
CA GLY A 206 15.37 -6.83 0.22
C GLY A 206 14.22 -5.89 -0.15
N ASP A 207 14.18 -5.32 -1.36
CA ASP A 207 13.04 -4.46 -1.76
C ASP A 207 11.73 -5.24 -1.93
N ALA A 208 11.81 -6.57 -2.02
CA ALA A 208 10.64 -7.44 -2.00
C ALA A 208 10.02 -7.59 -0.60
N ASP A 209 10.70 -7.21 0.48
CA ASP A 209 10.15 -7.10 1.83
C ASP A 209 9.47 -5.72 1.95
N ARG A 210 8.17 -5.71 1.70
CA ARG A 210 7.38 -4.48 1.57
C ARG A 210 6.87 -4.00 2.91
N ASP A 211 6.67 -4.91 3.85
CA ASP A 211 6.31 -4.56 5.22
C ASP A 211 7.52 -4.38 6.16
N GLU A 212 8.74 -4.55 5.64
CA GLU A 212 10.01 -4.33 6.33
C GLU A 212 10.15 -5.17 7.62
N ASP A 213 9.50 -6.34 7.68
CA ASP A 213 9.52 -7.24 8.84
C ASP A 213 10.80 -8.12 8.92
N GLY A 214 11.63 -8.08 7.87
CA GLY A 214 12.87 -8.85 7.75
C GLY A 214 12.68 -10.23 7.09
N LEU A 215 11.48 -10.55 6.63
CA LEU A 215 11.14 -11.73 5.85
C LEU A 215 10.54 -11.30 4.52
N VAL A 216 10.67 -12.15 3.49
CA VAL A 216 10.00 -11.93 2.21
C VAL A 216 8.93 -13.01 2.06
N SER A 217 7.67 -12.62 2.22
CA SER A 217 6.55 -13.50 1.92
C SER A 217 6.40 -13.69 0.42
N LEU A 218 5.77 -14.80 0.01
CA LEU A 218 5.47 -15.07 -1.39
C LEU A 218 4.55 -13.99 -1.99
N ASP A 219 3.65 -13.44 -1.19
CA ASP A 219 2.73 -12.39 -1.63
C ASP A 219 3.49 -11.10 -1.94
N GLU A 220 4.39 -10.67 -1.07
CA GLU A 220 5.20 -9.47 -1.31
C GLU A 220 6.19 -9.67 -2.46
N LEU A 221 6.80 -10.86 -2.57
CA LEU A 221 7.65 -11.20 -3.70
C LEU A 221 6.88 -11.11 -5.01
N TYR A 222 5.66 -11.66 -5.06
CA TYR A 222 4.81 -11.55 -6.26
C TYR A 222 4.50 -10.10 -6.60
N ASP A 223 4.06 -9.31 -5.63
CA ASP A 223 3.67 -7.92 -5.89
C ASP A 223 4.90 -7.10 -6.36
N TYR A 224 6.07 -7.33 -5.76
CA TYR A 224 7.34 -6.74 -6.21
C TYR A 224 7.67 -7.12 -7.65
N VAL A 225 7.65 -8.41 -7.95
CA VAL A 225 7.96 -8.93 -9.29
C VAL A 225 6.95 -8.40 -10.31
N PHE A 226 5.66 -8.37 -9.99
CA PHE A 226 4.61 -7.85 -10.86
C PHE A 226 4.89 -6.39 -11.25
N ASP A 227 5.16 -5.53 -10.26
CA ASP A 227 5.43 -4.12 -10.49
C ASP A 227 6.71 -3.92 -11.30
N ARG A 228 7.79 -4.64 -10.95
CA ARG A 228 9.10 -4.52 -11.62
C ARG A 228 9.05 -4.99 -13.07
N VAL A 229 8.40 -6.14 -13.33
CA VAL A 229 8.22 -6.69 -14.69
C VAL A 229 7.36 -5.77 -15.53
N ARG A 230 6.25 -5.25 -14.99
CA ARG A 230 5.35 -4.32 -15.71
C ARG A 230 6.03 -2.99 -16.02
N ALA A 231 6.92 -2.52 -15.15
CA ALA A 231 7.69 -1.29 -15.37
C ALA A 231 8.74 -1.47 -16.48
N GLU A 232 9.42 -2.63 -16.53
CA GLU A 232 10.45 -2.91 -17.54
C GLU A 232 9.87 -3.35 -18.89
N ASN A 233 8.83 -4.18 -18.85
CA ASN A 233 8.13 -4.68 -20.03
C ASN A 233 6.61 -4.62 -19.84
N PRO A 234 5.96 -3.50 -20.22
CA PRO A 234 4.51 -3.32 -20.07
C PRO A 234 3.64 -4.30 -20.85
N LYS A 235 4.23 -5.11 -21.74
CA LYS A 235 3.52 -6.18 -22.45
C LYS A 235 3.49 -7.48 -21.66
N GLN A 236 4.45 -7.71 -20.78
CA GLN A 236 4.54 -8.91 -19.96
C GLN A 236 3.75 -8.72 -18.66
N THR A 237 2.83 -9.63 -18.37
CA THR A 237 1.98 -9.55 -17.17
C THR A 237 2.07 -10.83 -16.35
N PRO A 238 2.85 -10.85 -15.25
CA PRO A 238 3.01 -12.03 -14.40
C PRO A 238 1.70 -12.53 -13.81
N GLY A 239 1.51 -13.86 -13.82
CA GLY A 239 0.34 -14.53 -13.25
C GLY A 239 0.69 -15.25 -11.94
N ARG A 240 -0.30 -15.45 -11.07
CA ARG A 240 -0.17 -16.21 -9.83
C ARG A 240 -1.42 -17.04 -9.53
N ASP A 241 -1.23 -18.26 -9.06
CA ASP A 241 -2.27 -19.10 -8.44
C ASP A 241 -1.71 -19.67 -7.13
N VAL A 242 -2.48 -19.57 -6.04
CA VAL A 242 -2.04 -19.93 -4.68
C VAL A 242 -3.13 -20.75 -4.01
N GLU A 243 -2.75 -21.94 -3.54
CA GLU A 243 -3.56 -22.82 -2.71
C GLU A 243 -2.92 -22.93 -1.31
N MET A 244 -3.03 -21.86 -0.52
CA MET A 244 -2.47 -21.77 0.84
C MET A 244 -3.41 -21.17 1.87
N ALA A 245 -3.17 -21.52 3.13
CA ALA A 245 -3.77 -20.88 4.30
C ALA A 245 -2.63 -20.42 5.22
N GLY A 246 -2.47 -19.10 5.36
CA GLY A 246 -1.34 -18.45 6.04
C GLY A 246 -0.22 -18.04 5.08
N ASP A 247 0.78 -17.35 5.62
CA ASP A 247 1.87 -16.77 4.85
C ASP A 247 3.00 -17.79 4.61
N LEU A 248 3.57 -17.76 3.40
CA LEU A 248 4.73 -18.56 3.04
C LEU A 248 5.93 -17.65 2.79
N TYR A 249 6.99 -17.82 3.57
CA TYR A 249 8.20 -17.01 3.47
C TYR A 249 9.25 -17.68 2.59
N VAL A 250 9.57 -17.03 1.47
CA VAL A 250 10.52 -17.53 0.48
C VAL A 250 11.95 -17.17 0.86
N ALA A 251 12.18 -15.99 1.45
CA ALA A 251 13.50 -15.52 1.83
C ALA A 251 13.49 -14.69 3.13
N ARG A 252 14.69 -14.38 3.61
CA ARG A 252 14.97 -13.35 4.61
C ARG A 252 15.37 -12.05 3.90
N SER A 253 15.14 -10.93 4.56
CA SER A 253 15.45 -9.59 4.08
C SER A 253 16.41 -8.88 5.04
N ARG A 254 17.37 -8.16 4.46
CA ARG A 254 18.29 -7.28 5.20
C ARG A 254 17.68 -5.90 5.47
N ARG A 255 16.50 -5.59 4.91
CA ARG A 255 15.76 -4.34 5.12
C ARG A 255 14.77 -4.47 6.27
N ARG A 256 15.26 -4.78 7.46
CA ARG A 256 14.41 -4.74 8.65
C ARG A 256 14.28 -3.31 9.14
N ARG A 257 13.06 -2.77 9.22
CA ARG A 257 12.79 -1.55 10.01
C ARG A 257 12.09 -1.95 11.28
N LEU A 258 12.71 -1.63 12.42
CA LEU A 258 12.08 -1.86 13.71
C LEU A 258 10.75 -1.09 13.82
N ARG A 259 9.62 -1.82 13.88
CA ARG A 259 8.29 -1.25 14.08
C ARG A 259 7.87 -1.34 15.56
N PRO A 260 7.18 -0.32 16.10
CA PRO A 260 6.65 -0.37 17.46
C PRO A 260 5.59 -1.46 17.58
N ALA A 261 5.79 -2.41 18.50
CA ALA A 261 4.74 -3.37 18.84
C ALA A 261 3.60 -2.65 19.59
N PRO A 262 2.33 -3.03 19.37
CA PRO A 262 1.22 -2.44 20.08
C PRO A 262 1.34 -2.71 21.59
N ILE A 263 1.13 -1.68 22.41
CA ILE A 263 1.05 -1.84 23.86
C ILE A 263 -0.17 -2.72 24.22
N PRO A 264 -0.09 -3.56 25.27
CA PRO A 264 -1.19 -4.43 25.64
C PRO A 264 -2.47 -3.64 25.91
N GLU A 265 -3.61 -4.23 25.54
CA GLU A 265 -4.92 -3.57 25.66
C GLU A 265 -5.20 -3.12 27.11
N ALA A 266 -4.82 -3.92 28.10
CA ALA A 266 -4.96 -3.57 29.51
C ALA A 266 -4.17 -2.30 29.89
N VAL A 267 -2.95 -2.13 29.34
CA VAL A 267 -2.10 -0.96 29.56
C VAL A 267 -2.67 0.25 28.83
N ALA A 268 -3.10 0.07 27.58
CA ALA A 268 -3.75 1.11 26.79
C ALA A 268 -5.05 1.61 27.42
N ALA A 269 -5.85 0.71 28.00
CA ALA A 269 -7.06 1.05 28.74
C ALA A 269 -6.73 1.82 30.02
N ALA A 270 -5.75 1.35 30.79
CA ALA A 270 -5.31 2.01 32.01
C ALA A 270 -4.77 3.44 31.77
N LEU A 271 -4.11 3.70 30.62
CA LEU A 271 -3.69 5.05 30.22
C LEU A 271 -4.86 6.00 29.91
N LYS A 272 -6.04 5.48 29.57
CA LYS A 272 -7.23 6.29 29.24
C LYS A 272 -8.12 6.56 30.45
N GLU A 273 -7.82 5.96 31.60
CA GLU A 273 -8.60 6.10 32.82
C GLU A 273 -8.58 7.53 33.37
N ALA A 274 -9.72 7.98 33.90
CA ALA A 274 -9.83 9.32 34.48
C ALA A 274 -8.97 9.49 35.73
N ASN A 275 -8.84 8.43 36.54
CA ASN A 275 -8.07 8.45 37.78
C ASN A 275 -6.55 8.30 37.50
N PRO A 276 -5.72 9.30 37.89
CA PRO A 276 -4.28 9.28 37.65
C PRO A 276 -3.55 8.05 38.22
N THR A 277 -4.08 7.41 39.26
CA THR A 277 -3.44 6.24 39.88
C THR A 277 -3.30 5.07 38.91
N PHE A 278 -4.32 4.83 38.07
CA PHE A 278 -4.28 3.77 37.05
C PHE A 278 -3.31 4.10 35.93
N ARG A 279 -3.27 5.37 35.50
CA ARG A 279 -2.31 5.84 34.49
C ARG A 279 -0.86 5.73 34.98
N ARG A 280 -0.58 6.05 36.24
CA ARG A 280 0.74 5.84 36.86
C ARG A 280 1.13 4.36 36.92
N GLY A 281 0.18 3.47 37.20
CA GLY A 281 0.39 2.02 37.11
C GLY A 281 0.76 1.58 35.69
N ALA A 282 0.08 2.11 34.68
CA ALA A 282 0.40 1.85 33.27
C ALA A 282 1.80 2.38 32.89
N VAL A 283 2.20 3.56 33.36
CA VAL A 283 3.56 4.11 33.17
C VAL A 283 4.63 3.17 33.75
N SER A 284 4.38 2.54 34.91
CA SER A 284 5.31 1.55 35.47
C SER A 284 5.47 0.32 34.59
N GLU A 285 4.38 -0.24 34.07
CA GLU A 285 4.41 -1.38 33.14
C GLU A 285 5.10 -1.02 31.81
N LEU A 286 4.87 0.19 31.29
CA LEU A 286 5.57 0.67 30.10
C LEU A 286 7.07 0.84 30.33
N ARG A 287 7.50 1.27 31.53
CA ARG A 287 8.92 1.32 31.88
C ARG A 287 9.55 -0.06 31.81
N ASP A 288 8.90 -1.06 32.39
CA ASP A 288 9.45 -2.41 32.45
C ASP A 288 9.52 -3.02 31.03
N ARG A 289 8.57 -2.69 30.16
CA ARG A 289 8.62 -3.03 28.72
C ARG A 289 9.71 -2.30 27.93
N LEU A 290 9.94 -1.02 28.23
CA LEU A 290 11.00 -0.23 27.62
C LEU A 290 12.40 -0.82 27.92
N LEU A 291 12.55 -1.47 29.07
CA LEU A 291 13.79 -2.11 29.51
C LEU A 291 13.87 -3.60 29.15
N HIS A 292 12.88 -4.15 28.44
CA HIS A 292 12.86 -5.55 28.04
C HIS A 292 13.78 -5.81 26.82
N ASP A 293 14.24 -7.05 26.66
CA ASP A 293 15.12 -7.49 25.56
C ASP A 293 14.42 -7.52 24.18
N ASP A 294 13.12 -7.23 24.11
CA ASP A 294 12.38 -7.21 22.84
C ASP A 294 12.37 -5.77 22.28
N PRO A 295 13.11 -5.49 21.19
CA PRO A 295 13.23 -4.14 20.66
C PRO A 295 11.90 -3.60 20.13
N ALA A 296 10.99 -4.44 19.60
CA ALA A 296 9.71 -3.98 19.09
C ALA A 296 8.78 -3.55 20.23
N ALA A 297 8.73 -4.34 21.31
CA ALA A 297 8.00 -4.00 22.53
C ALA A 297 8.58 -2.75 23.21
N ALA A 298 9.91 -2.64 23.27
CA ALA A 298 10.58 -1.49 23.83
C ALA A 298 10.27 -0.20 23.03
N LEU A 299 10.24 -0.28 21.69
CA LEU A 299 9.90 0.85 20.83
C LEU A 299 8.45 1.30 21.02
N GLY A 300 7.51 0.36 21.09
CA GLY A 300 6.10 0.66 21.38
C GLY A 300 5.91 1.32 22.75
N ALA A 301 6.64 0.86 23.77
CA ALA A 301 6.63 1.47 25.10
C ALA A 301 7.27 2.87 25.11
N LEU A 302 8.37 3.07 24.37
CA LEU A 302 9.05 4.36 24.21
C LEU A 302 8.10 5.41 23.63
N GLU A 303 7.38 5.07 22.56
CA GLU A 303 6.42 5.96 21.91
C GLU A 303 5.26 6.32 22.84
N ALA A 304 4.69 5.32 23.53
CA ALA A 304 3.60 5.53 24.48
C ALA A 304 4.03 6.45 25.64
N LEU A 305 5.23 6.23 26.21
CA LEU A 305 5.76 7.08 27.28
C LEU A 305 6.01 8.52 26.82
N ARG A 306 6.55 8.71 25.60
CA ARG A 306 6.72 10.05 25.00
C ARG A 306 5.38 10.77 24.80
N ASP A 307 4.33 10.05 24.43
CA ASP A 307 2.98 10.62 24.30
C ASP A 307 2.39 11.02 25.65
N VAL A 308 2.56 10.18 26.68
CA VAL A 308 2.14 10.49 28.07
C VAL A 308 2.82 11.75 28.60
N VAL A 309 4.13 11.90 28.38
CA VAL A 309 4.87 13.12 28.77
C VAL A 309 4.27 14.38 28.13
N ARG A 310 3.79 14.28 26.88
CA ARG A 310 3.24 15.41 26.13
C ARG A 310 1.81 15.75 26.51
N THR A 311 0.99 14.76 26.84
CA THR A 311 -0.48 14.88 26.85
C THR A 311 -1.11 14.77 28.24
N ASP A 312 -0.45 14.17 29.23
CA ASP A 312 -1.02 13.91 30.54
C ASP A 312 -0.78 15.06 31.54
N THR A 313 -1.41 14.95 32.71
CA THR A 313 -1.19 15.77 33.88
C THR A 313 0.26 15.68 34.37
N LYS A 314 0.76 16.79 34.96
CA LYS A 314 2.15 16.92 35.40
C LYS A 314 2.68 15.74 36.22
N SER A 315 1.91 15.21 37.17
CA SER A 315 2.36 14.09 38.01
C SER A 315 2.57 12.79 37.24
N VAL A 316 1.74 12.50 36.23
CA VAL A 316 1.88 11.31 35.39
C VAL A 316 2.96 11.53 34.33
N ALA A 317 3.04 12.74 33.76
CA ALA A 317 4.08 13.14 32.82
C ALA A 317 5.48 13.09 33.45
N ASP A 318 5.63 13.55 34.70
CA ASP A 318 6.91 13.50 35.43
C ASP A 318 7.36 12.04 35.67
N ASP A 319 6.43 11.14 36.02
CA ASP A 319 6.72 9.70 36.16
C ASP A 319 7.12 9.07 34.82
N ALA A 320 6.43 9.42 33.72
CA ALA A 320 6.78 8.94 32.39
C ALA A 320 8.13 9.47 31.91
N ALA A 321 8.46 10.73 32.23
CA ALA A 321 9.78 11.31 31.96
C ALA A 321 10.88 10.59 32.77
N ALA A 322 10.61 10.21 34.01
CA ALA A 322 11.53 9.41 34.82
C ALA A 322 11.74 8.01 34.23
N ALA A 323 10.68 7.37 33.73
CA ALA A 323 10.76 6.09 33.01
C ALA A 323 11.64 6.20 31.75
N LEU A 324 11.43 7.23 30.92
CA LEU A 324 12.28 7.49 29.75
C LEU A 324 13.74 7.73 30.15
N ALA A 325 13.98 8.45 31.24
CA ALA A 325 15.34 8.72 31.72
C ALA A 325 16.07 7.47 32.23
N SER A 326 15.36 6.39 32.55
CA SER A 326 15.97 5.10 32.95
C SER A 326 16.52 4.28 31.78
N ALA A 327 16.06 4.57 30.56
CA ALA A 327 16.40 3.86 29.33
C ALA A 327 17.46 4.59 28.49
N ARG A 328 18.42 5.28 29.13
CA ARG A 328 19.40 6.12 28.41
C ARG A 328 20.42 5.28 27.64
N MET A 329 20.70 5.72 26.42
CA MET A 329 21.85 5.28 25.64
C MET A 329 23.13 5.90 26.22
N THR A 330 24.15 5.08 26.44
CA THR A 330 25.48 5.50 26.90
C THR A 330 26.54 4.95 25.95
N VAL A 331 27.65 5.68 25.79
CA VAL A 331 28.72 5.32 24.87
C VAL A 331 30.06 5.29 25.60
N VAL A 332 30.90 4.31 25.29
CA VAL A 332 32.21 4.12 25.91
C VAL A 332 33.24 3.83 24.81
N PRO A 333 34.32 4.62 24.68
CA PRO A 333 34.64 5.84 25.44
C PRO A 333 33.78 7.05 25.03
N VAL A 334 33.65 8.04 25.93
CA VAL A 334 32.90 9.29 25.67
C VAL A 334 33.61 10.28 24.73
N SER A 335 34.87 10.00 24.41
CA SER A 335 35.71 10.71 23.43
C SER A 335 36.78 9.76 22.91
N ILE A 336 37.13 9.85 21.63
CA ILE A 336 38.16 9.02 21.00
C ILE A 336 39.37 9.88 20.67
N ASP A 337 40.56 9.43 21.09
CA ASP A 337 41.82 9.93 20.56
C ASP A 337 42.46 8.83 19.71
N LEU A 338 42.48 9.03 18.39
CA LEU A 338 43.09 8.12 17.42
C LEU A 338 44.63 8.22 17.41
N GLY A 339 45.21 9.08 18.26
CA GLY A 339 46.65 9.18 18.49
C GLY A 339 47.42 9.89 17.37
N GLY A 340 48.75 9.93 17.55
CA GLY A 340 49.71 10.51 16.63
C GLY A 340 50.24 9.52 15.60
N GLY A 341 49.93 9.72 14.32
CA GLY A 341 50.42 8.88 13.22
C GLY A 341 51.58 9.52 12.48
N GLY A 342 52.63 8.74 12.22
CA GLY A 342 53.65 9.08 11.22
C GLY A 342 53.09 8.89 9.80
N VAL A 343 53.80 9.43 8.80
CA VAL A 343 53.45 9.26 7.37
C VAL A 343 53.51 7.77 7.01
N GLY A 344 52.37 7.09 7.07
CA GLY A 344 52.21 5.65 6.79
C GLY A 344 50.94 5.38 5.99
N SER A 345 50.90 4.23 5.32
CA SER A 345 49.82 3.79 4.42
C SER A 345 48.62 3.15 5.14
N GLU A 346 48.61 3.08 6.47
CA GLU A 346 47.56 2.41 7.23
C GLU A 346 46.57 3.42 7.86
N PRO A 347 45.25 3.14 7.80
CA PRO A 347 44.23 3.96 8.43
C PRO A 347 44.31 3.89 9.96
N ARG A 348 43.99 5.00 10.65
CA ARG A 348 43.93 5.02 12.11
C ARG A 348 42.51 4.62 12.54
N THR A 349 42.40 3.60 13.37
CA THR A 349 41.10 3.05 13.77
C THR A 349 40.83 3.24 15.27
N GLY A 350 39.55 3.33 15.61
CA GLY A 350 39.05 3.41 16.98
C GLY A 350 37.72 2.68 17.09
N MET A 351 37.31 2.36 18.32
CA MET A 351 36.08 1.61 18.59
C MET A 351 35.25 2.30 19.66
N VAL A 352 33.93 2.34 19.47
CA VAL A 352 32.97 2.81 20.47
C VAL A 352 31.95 1.71 20.76
N GLU A 353 31.80 1.39 22.04
CA GLU A 353 30.73 0.52 22.53
C GLU A 353 29.50 1.36 22.90
N VAL A 354 28.33 0.91 22.49
CA VAL A 354 27.04 1.53 22.85
C VAL A 354 26.30 0.63 23.83
N HIS A 355 25.97 1.17 24.98
CA HIS A 355 25.32 0.46 26.09
C HIS A 355 23.93 1.03 26.36
N GLY A 356 22.94 0.15 26.57
CA GLY A 356 21.56 0.51 26.91
C GLY A 356 20.56 -0.63 26.66
N PRO A 357 19.24 -0.34 26.74
CA PRO A 357 18.17 -1.30 26.45
C PRO A 357 18.19 -1.78 25.01
N ALA A 358 17.42 -2.83 24.66
CA ALA A 358 17.42 -3.48 23.33
C ALA A 358 17.38 -2.52 22.11
N LEU A 359 16.79 -1.33 22.28
CA LEU A 359 16.75 -0.27 21.26
C LEU A 359 18.13 0.30 20.87
N VAL A 360 19.19 0.08 21.66
CA VAL A 360 20.55 0.45 21.25
C VAL A 360 21.14 -0.47 20.19
N GLN A 361 20.45 -1.55 19.81
CA GLN A 361 20.86 -2.40 18.68
C GLN A 361 20.50 -1.77 17.33
N GLU A 362 19.55 -0.82 17.32
CA GLU A 362 19.17 -0.06 16.13
C GLU A 362 19.99 1.23 16.03
N LEU A 363 21.22 1.12 15.56
CA LEU A 363 22.17 2.24 15.47
C LEU A 363 22.29 2.79 14.07
N THR A 364 22.38 4.12 14.01
CA THR A 364 22.82 4.85 12.82
C THR A 364 23.97 5.76 13.22
N VAL A 365 25.00 5.83 12.37
CA VAL A 365 26.23 6.59 12.66
C VAL A 365 26.49 7.60 11.55
N GLN A 366 26.90 8.80 11.95
CA GLN A 366 27.28 9.88 11.05
C GLN A 366 28.57 10.50 11.57
N ALA A 367 29.59 10.58 10.71
CA ALA A 367 30.90 11.09 11.04
C ALA A 367 31.24 12.34 10.19
N ASP A 368 31.99 13.28 10.78
CA ASP A 368 32.49 14.45 10.05
C ASP A 368 33.60 14.05 9.05
N PRO A 369 33.49 14.38 7.75
CA PRO A 369 34.55 14.07 6.79
C PRO A 369 35.91 14.67 7.21
N PRO A 370 37.04 13.98 7.02
CA PRO A 370 37.21 12.71 6.30
C PRO A 370 37.05 11.44 7.17
N LEU A 371 36.47 11.54 8.36
CA LEU A 371 36.24 10.39 9.25
C LEU A 371 35.15 9.46 8.68
N GLU A 372 35.42 8.17 8.64
CA GLU A 372 34.45 7.13 8.28
C GLU A 372 34.04 6.35 9.53
N ALA A 373 32.78 5.92 9.59
CA ALA A 373 32.29 5.12 10.69
C ALA A 373 31.23 4.13 10.20
N HIS A 374 31.25 2.91 10.74
CA HIS A 374 30.28 1.87 10.45
C HIS A 374 29.96 1.07 11.72
N VAL A 375 28.78 0.45 11.73
CA VAL A 375 28.34 -0.41 12.83
C VAL A 375 28.75 -1.85 12.48
N GLU A 376 29.45 -2.53 13.38
CA GLU A 376 29.83 -3.94 13.25
C GLU A 376 28.67 -4.87 13.65
N ASP A 377 28.73 -6.14 13.23
CA ASP A 377 27.69 -7.15 13.46
C ASP A 377 27.41 -7.43 14.95
N ASP A 378 28.33 -7.05 15.85
CA ASP A 378 28.18 -7.19 17.30
C ASP A 378 27.70 -5.91 18.01
N GLY A 379 27.32 -4.88 17.24
CA GLY A 379 26.77 -3.63 17.75
C GLY A 379 27.81 -2.59 18.18
N ARG A 380 29.10 -2.85 17.96
CA ARG A 380 30.16 -1.86 18.18
C ARG A 380 30.30 -0.92 16.98
N VAL A 381 30.71 0.32 17.22
CA VAL A 381 30.92 1.32 16.17
C VAL A 381 32.40 1.47 15.89
N ALA A 382 32.82 0.97 14.73
CA ALA A 382 34.17 1.14 14.22
C ALA A 382 34.31 2.52 13.58
N VAL A 383 35.39 3.21 13.89
CA VAL A 383 35.70 4.56 13.41
C VAL A 383 37.07 4.53 12.76
N GLU A 384 37.17 5.03 11.53
CA GLU A 384 38.38 5.00 10.75
C GLU A 384 38.71 6.39 10.20
N LEU A 385 39.96 6.81 10.37
CA LEU A 385 40.50 8.00 9.74
C LEU A 385 41.45 7.56 8.61
N PRO A 386 41.18 7.97 7.35
CA PRO A 386 41.99 7.55 6.21
C PRO A 386 43.44 8.06 6.31
N PRO A 387 44.39 7.35 5.69
CA PRO A 387 45.80 7.73 5.71
C PRO A 387 46.03 9.10 5.05
N GLY A 388 46.99 9.87 5.59
CA GLY A 388 47.37 11.19 5.06
C GLY A 388 46.83 12.40 5.82
N VAL A 389 46.02 12.21 6.88
CA VAL A 389 45.53 13.29 7.75
C VAL A 389 46.49 13.49 8.94
N GLU A 390 47.18 14.63 9.01
CA GLU A 390 48.18 14.91 10.07
C GLU A 390 47.54 15.20 11.43
N ALA A 391 46.48 16.02 11.45
CA ALA A 391 45.71 16.36 12.63
C ALA A 391 44.22 16.41 12.29
N PHE A 392 43.36 15.94 13.18
CA PHE A 392 41.92 15.92 13.00
C PHE A 392 41.22 16.27 14.32
N ALA A 393 40.15 17.07 14.22
CA ALA A 393 39.24 17.35 15.31
C ALA A 393 37.83 17.44 14.72
N GLY A 394 37.01 16.43 15.00
CA GLY A 394 35.65 16.33 14.47
C GLY A 394 34.76 15.55 15.42
N GLN A 395 33.56 15.19 14.93
CA GLN A 395 32.54 14.53 15.74
C GLN A 395 32.01 13.27 15.06
N LEU A 396 31.68 12.28 15.89
CA LEU A 396 30.89 11.11 15.54
C LEU A 396 29.53 11.23 16.22
N THR A 397 28.45 11.26 15.46
CA THR A 397 27.08 11.25 15.98
C THR A 397 26.51 9.83 15.87
N ILE A 398 26.20 9.23 17.01
CA ILE A 398 25.55 7.92 17.13
C ILE A 398 24.08 8.16 17.48
N THR A 399 23.16 7.63 16.68
CA THR A 399 21.71 7.82 16.85
C THR A 399 20.99 6.49 16.98
N SER A 400 20.12 6.40 17.99
CA SER A 400 19.17 5.30 18.19
C SER A 400 17.75 5.85 18.44
N PRO A 401 16.70 5.02 18.50
CA PRO A 401 15.36 5.47 18.88
C PRO A 401 15.32 6.20 20.23
N LEU A 402 16.26 5.89 21.14
CA LEU A 402 16.38 6.52 22.47
C LEU A 402 16.95 7.95 22.41
N GLY A 403 17.63 8.32 21.32
CA GLY A 403 18.21 9.64 21.10
C GLY A 403 19.58 9.58 20.41
N SER A 404 20.22 10.74 20.30
CA SER A 404 21.56 10.88 19.69
C SER A 404 22.60 11.25 20.73
N VAL A 405 23.80 10.68 20.61
CA VAL A 405 24.99 11.02 21.40
C VAL A 405 26.12 11.40 20.46
N VAL A 406 26.79 12.51 20.78
CA VAL A 406 27.93 13.02 20.02
C VAL A 406 29.22 12.65 20.75
N VAL A 407 30.10 11.92 20.06
CA VAL A 407 31.42 11.50 20.53
C VAL A 407 32.48 12.36 19.83
N PRO A 408 33.21 13.22 20.55
CA PRO A 408 34.34 13.95 19.98
C PRO A 408 35.46 13.00 19.57
N VAL A 409 36.03 13.22 18.38
CA VAL A 409 37.14 12.42 17.84
C VAL A 409 38.31 13.34 17.52
N THR A 410 39.47 13.07 18.11
CA THR A 410 40.71 13.81 17.86
C THR A 410 41.81 12.92 17.33
N ALA A 411 42.71 13.49 16.54
CA ALA A 411 43.98 12.89 16.16
C ALA A 411 45.06 13.97 16.17
N SER A 412 46.18 13.69 16.85
CA SER A 412 47.30 14.63 16.95
C SER A 412 48.36 14.39 15.87
N PRO A 413 49.21 15.38 15.52
CA PRO A 413 50.39 15.14 14.70
C PRO A 413 51.46 14.37 15.50
N ALA A 414 52.25 13.55 14.83
CA ALA A 414 53.34 12.80 15.47
C ALA A 414 54.36 13.77 16.12
N SER A 415 54.51 13.67 17.45
CA SER A 415 55.55 14.41 18.17
C SER A 415 56.92 13.81 17.86
N VAL A 416 57.79 14.58 17.22
CA VAL A 416 59.21 14.25 17.08
C VAL A 416 59.91 14.57 18.39
N ALA A 417 60.06 13.58 19.27
CA ALA A 417 61.00 13.65 20.37
C ALA A 417 62.42 13.32 19.85
N GLY A 418 63.26 14.34 19.64
CA GLY A 418 64.70 14.13 19.42
C GLY A 418 65.48 15.29 18.80
N ALA A 419 66.28 15.96 19.65
CA ALA A 419 67.54 16.67 19.36
C ALA A 419 67.54 18.10 18.78
N ALA A 420 67.66 19.08 19.68
CA ALA A 420 68.79 20.02 19.64
C ALA A 420 69.38 20.13 21.05
N GLU A 421 70.64 19.72 21.18
CA GLU A 421 71.46 19.71 22.39
C GLU A 421 72.36 20.97 22.44
N GLN A 422 72.59 21.46 23.66
CA GLN A 422 73.80 22.12 24.20
C GLN A 422 74.03 23.65 24.16
N ALA A 423 74.40 24.12 25.38
CA ALA A 423 75.16 25.30 25.84
C ALA A 423 74.29 26.31 26.63
N THR A 424 74.48 26.63 27.92
CA THR A 424 75.69 26.77 28.75
C THR A 424 75.30 26.77 30.26
N GLU A 425 76.15 26.24 31.15
CA GLU A 425 76.08 26.29 32.64
C GLU A 425 76.28 27.72 33.24
N PRO A 426 76.43 27.93 34.58
CA PRO A 426 75.57 27.61 35.74
C PRO A 426 75.34 28.87 36.65
N GLY A 427 74.44 28.82 37.64
CA GLY A 427 74.47 29.83 38.72
C GLY A 427 73.24 29.92 39.63
N SER A 428 73.41 29.41 40.85
CA SER A 428 73.03 29.96 42.18
C SER A 428 71.69 30.66 42.43
N ASP A 429 71.10 30.28 43.58
CA ASP A 429 70.26 31.09 44.48
C ASP A 429 68.88 31.51 43.95
N GLU A 430 67.80 31.60 44.71
CA GLU A 430 67.47 31.48 46.13
C GLU A 430 65.92 31.44 46.15
N THR A 431 65.31 30.78 47.14
CA THR A 431 64.01 31.14 47.80
C THR A 431 62.87 31.81 46.99
N VAL A 432 61.60 31.39 47.08
CA VAL A 432 60.69 31.66 48.22
C VAL A 432 59.33 31.01 47.90
N ARG A 433 58.73 30.41 48.94
CA ARG A 433 57.32 29.95 49.02
C ARG A 433 56.33 31.09 48.74
N THR A 434 55.19 30.81 48.10
CA THR A 434 53.84 31.06 48.64
C THR A 434 52.75 30.71 47.63
N THR A 435 51.86 29.79 47.99
CA THR A 435 50.41 29.86 47.69
C THR A 435 49.76 30.77 48.74
N PRO A 436 48.64 31.50 48.49
CA PRO A 436 47.32 30.87 48.59
C PRO A 436 46.14 31.51 47.77
N GLN A 437 45.14 30.65 47.50
CA GLN A 437 43.66 30.82 47.58
C GLN A 437 42.85 32.02 47.01
N ALA A 438 41.77 31.62 46.30
CA ALA A 438 40.34 32.03 46.36
C ALA A 438 39.89 33.44 45.90
N GLU A 439 38.92 33.48 44.96
CA GLU A 439 37.56 34.03 45.16
C GLU A 439 36.67 33.90 43.89
N THR A 440 35.36 34.06 44.14
CA THR A 440 34.16 33.58 43.42
C THR A 440 33.61 34.44 42.26
N LEU A 441 32.93 33.73 41.33
CA LEU A 441 31.74 34.07 40.52
C LEU A 441 31.15 35.50 40.54
N VAL A 442 31.00 36.11 39.35
CA VAL A 442 29.85 36.96 38.96
C VAL A 442 29.51 36.78 37.46
N GLU A 443 28.21 36.62 37.18
CA GLU A 443 27.55 36.45 35.89
C GLU A 443 27.77 37.59 34.86
N ARG A 444 27.73 37.26 33.56
CA ARG A 444 27.36 38.23 32.52
C ARG A 444 26.45 37.61 31.46
N ARG A 445 25.19 38.07 31.45
CA ARG A 445 24.16 37.80 30.44
C ARG A 445 24.59 38.28 29.05
N LEU A 446 24.28 37.49 28.02
CA LEU A 446 24.27 37.90 26.62
C LEU A 446 22.83 38.11 26.16
N THR A 447 22.55 39.28 25.59
CA THR A 447 21.27 39.66 24.95
C THR A 447 21.25 39.27 23.46
N PRO A 448 20.05 39.05 22.87
CA PRO A 448 19.88 38.56 21.50
C PRO A 448 19.96 39.69 20.46
N VAL A 449 20.50 39.39 19.27
CA VAL A 449 20.55 40.31 18.12
C VAL A 449 19.29 40.12 17.26
N ALA A 450 18.64 41.25 16.95
CA ALA A 450 17.39 41.34 16.22
C ALA A 450 17.55 41.24 14.69
N ALA A 451 16.48 40.80 14.05
CA ALA A 451 16.29 40.63 12.62
C ALA A 451 16.35 41.95 11.82
N GLY A 452 16.93 41.88 10.62
CA GLY A 452 16.86 42.92 9.58
C GLY A 452 16.20 42.39 8.31
N ALA A 453 15.15 43.08 7.86
CA ALA A 453 14.27 42.73 6.77
C ALA A 453 14.88 42.92 5.37
N ALA A 454 14.44 42.09 4.42
CA ALA A 454 14.83 42.09 3.02
C ALA A 454 14.05 43.10 2.16
N ALA A 455 14.70 43.55 1.08
CA ALA A 455 14.10 44.23 -0.08
C ALA A 455 14.74 43.71 -1.39
N PRO A 456 14.07 43.82 -2.54
CA PRO A 456 13.88 42.70 -3.47
C PRO A 456 14.83 42.71 -4.68
N VAL A 457 15.17 41.52 -5.18
CA VAL A 457 15.91 41.34 -6.44
C VAL A 457 14.98 40.81 -7.53
N GLU A 458 15.06 41.50 -8.66
CA GLU A 458 14.33 41.37 -9.92
C GLU A 458 14.66 40.04 -10.64
N LYS A 459 13.62 39.38 -11.18
CA LYS A 459 13.71 38.09 -11.91
C LYS A 459 13.68 38.30 -13.42
N ALA A 460 14.62 37.70 -14.14
CA ALA A 460 14.53 37.33 -15.56
C ALA A 460 15.37 36.05 -15.82
N PRO A 461 15.08 35.25 -16.86
CA PRO A 461 14.59 33.88 -16.68
C PRO A 461 15.65 32.82 -16.93
N THR A 462 15.65 31.78 -16.10
CA THR A 462 16.43 30.55 -16.31
C THR A 462 15.46 29.43 -16.70
N ALA A 463 15.69 28.86 -17.88
CA ALA A 463 14.93 27.73 -18.41
C ALA A 463 15.05 26.51 -17.48
N ALA A 464 13.90 25.99 -17.05
CA ALA A 464 13.81 24.75 -16.29
C ALA A 464 13.93 23.56 -17.25
N VAL A 465 14.98 22.75 -17.07
CA VAL A 465 14.99 21.35 -17.50
C VAL A 465 14.24 20.57 -16.42
N GLU A 466 13.12 19.98 -16.83
CA GLU A 466 12.20 19.22 -15.99
C GLU A 466 12.85 17.87 -15.59
N PRO A 467 12.82 17.45 -14.31
CA PRO A 467 13.26 16.12 -13.92
C PRO A 467 12.32 15.04 -14.50
N PRO A 468 12.81 13.84 -14.83
CA PRO A 468 11.96 12.78 -15.35
C PRO A 468 10.92 12.39 -14.30
N ARG A 469 9.64 12.52 -14.69
CA ARG A 469 8.49 12.16 -13.87
C ARG A 469 8.53 10.66 -13.59
N SER A 470 8.73 10.32 -12.32
CA SER A 470 8.32 9.04 -11.76
C SER A 470 6.86 8.78 -12.12
N THR A 471 6.61 7.78 -12.97
CA THR A 471 5.29 7.18 -13.11
C THR A 471 5.12 6.20 -11.96
N ALA A 472 4.87 6.75 -10.78
CA ALA A 472 4.02 6.09 -9.81
C ALA A 472 2.80 5.55 -10.57
N ALA A 473 2.42 4.29 -10.34
CA ALA A 473 1.04 3.88 -10.54
C ALA A 473 0.21 4.75 -9.58
N THR A 474 -0.07 5.95 -10.06
CA THR A 474 -0.77 6.97 -9.32
C THR A 474 -2.21 6.54 -9.45
N GLU A 475 -2.78 5.93 -8.41
CA GLU A 475 -4.17 6.26 -8.12
C GLU A 475 -4.19 7.78 -7.97
N SER A 476 -4.47 8.45 -9.08
CA SER A 476 -4.52 9.89 -9.15
C SER A 476 -5.52 10.30 -8.07
N PRO A 477 -5.14 11.14 -7.10
CA PRO A 477 -6.09 11.57 -6.08
C PRO A 477 -7.27 12.20 -6.81
N LEU A 478 -8.43 11.50 -6.78
CA LEU A 478 -9.68 11.85 -7.50
C LEU A 478 -10.08 13.32 -7.28
N LEU A 479 -9.67 13.84 -6.13
CA LEU A 479 -9.84 15.20 -5.69
C LEU A 479 -8.50 15.69 -5.14
N SER A 480 -8.07 16.88 -5.58
CA SER A 480 -6.94 17.58 -4.96
C SER A 480 -7.17 17.74 -3.45
N SER A 481 -6.10 17.88 -2.66
CA SER A 481 -6.22 18.11 -1.20
C SER A 481 -7.13 19.30 -0.86
N ARG A 482 -7.15 20.33 -1.73
CA ARG A 482 -8.04 21.48 -1.63
C ARG A 482 -9.50 21.12 -1.96
N ALA A 483 -9.73 20.37 -3.05
CA ALA A 483 -11.07 19.94 -3.43
C ALA A 483 -11.71 19.01 -2.39
N ARG A 484 -10.94 18.11 -1.76
CA ARG A 484 -11.42 17.24 -0.67
C ARG A 484 -11.90 18.04 0.54
N ARG A 485 -11.10 19.02 0.98
CA ARG A 485 -11.48 19.89 2.10
C ARG A 485 -12.72 20.72 1.78
N LEU A 486 -12.82 21.21 0.54
CA LEU A 486 -13.98 21.98 0.10
C LEU A 486 -15.25 21.10 0.10
N VAL A 487 -15.21 19.93 -0.54
CA VAL A 487 -16.34 18.98 -0.61
C VAL A 487 -16.79 18.58 0.79
N ALA A 488 -15.85 18.21 1.68
CA ALA A 488 -16.20 17.83 3.04
C ALA A 488 -16.79 19.00 3.84
N ALA A 489 -16.23 20.21 3.73
CA ALA A 489 -16.75 21.39 4.42
C ALA A 489 -18.17 21.75 3.95
N THR A 490 -18.42 21.75 2.63
CA THR A 490 -19.75 22.08 2.08
C THR A 490 -20.78 21.00 2.39
N SER A 491 -20.42 19.72 2.34
CA SER A 491 -21.32 18.62 2.72
C SER A 491 -21.65 18.61 4.21
N ALA A 492 -20.67 18.87 5.09
CA ALA A 492 -20.90 18.96 6.53
C ALA A 492 -21.77 20.18 6.90
N LEU A 493 -21.45 21.36 6.33
CA LEU A 493 -22.24 22.56 6.56
C LEU A 493 -23.67 22.42 6.00
N GLY A 494 -23.81 21.81 4.83
CA GLY A 494 -25.12 21.51 4.23
C GLY A 494 -25.97 20.59 5.11
N GLY A 495 -25.40 19.49 5.59
CA GLY A 495 -26.08 18.59 6.53
C GLY A 495 -26.51 19.28 7.83
N LEU A 496 -25.64 20.13 8.41
CA LEU A 496 -25.96 20.90 9.61
C LEU A 496 -27.09 21.92 9.38
N LEU A 497 -27.15 22.59 8.23
CA LEU A 497 -28.23 23.53 7.92
C LEU A 497 -29.58 22.82 7.71
N ILE A 498 -29.56 21.64 7.07
CA ILE A 498 -30.76 20.81 6.93
C ILE A 498 -31.23 20.35 8.32
N LEU A 499 -30.33 19.92 9.21
CA LEU A 499 -30.70 19.59 10.60
C LEU A 499 -31.26 20.81 11.35
N ALA A 500 -30.66 21.98 11.19
CA ALA A 500 -31.12 23.21 11.81
C ALA A 500 -32.53 23.64 11.34
N SER A 501 -32.89 23.34 10.08
CA SER A 501 -34.23 23.64 9.55
C SER A 501 -35.36 22.96 10.34
N PHE A 502 -35.11 21.80 10.96
CA PHE A 502 -36.09 21.09 11.79
C PHE A 502 -36.31 21.75 13.15
N THR A 503 -35.26 22.35 13.70
CA THR A 503 -35.31 22.99 15.01
C THR A 503 -35.73 24.45 14.95
N ALA A 504 -35.59 25.11 13.80
CA ALA A 504 -35.94 26.52 13.62
C ALA A 504 -37.42 26.85 13.96
N PRO A 505 -38.43 26.04 13.59
CA PRO A 505 -39.82 26.29 13.97
C PRO A 505 -40.04 26.35 15.49
N TRP A 506 -39.33 25.51 16.26
CA TRP A 506 -39.41 25.48 17.73
C TRP A 506 -38.82 26.74 18.38
N VAL A 507 -37.79 27.31 17.75
CA VAL A 507 -37.08 28.49 18.27
C VAL A 507 -37.83 29.79 17.96
N TYR A 508 -38.56 29.85 16.84
CA TYR A 508 -39.25 31.05 16.37
C TYR A 508 -40.79 31.00 16.50
N GLY A 509 -41.31 30.07 17.30
CA GLY A 509 -42.74 30.03 17.71
C GLY A 509 -43.72 29.51 16.66
N GLY A 510 -43.24 28.75 15.66
CA GLY A 510 -44.11 28.09 14.67
C GLY A 510 -44.59 26.72 15.15
N VAL A 511 -45.90 26.44 15.07
CA VAL A 511 -46.44 25.09 15.26
C VAL A 511 -45.92 24.18 14.15
N ALA A 512 -45.06 23.22 14.51
CA ALA A 512 -44.34 22.33 13.59
C ALA A 512 -45.26 21.60 12.59
N GLU A 513 -46.49 21.30 13.02
CA GLU A 513 -47.48 20.52 12.26
C GLU A 513 -48.11 21.31 11.10
N ALA A 514 -48.12 22.65 11.15
CA ALA A 514 -48.74 23.48 10.11
C ALA A 514 -47.76 23.97 9.03
N GLN A 515 -46.46 24.05 9.32
CA GLN A 515 -45.44 24.55 8.39
C GLN A 515 -44.70 23.46 7.62
N PHE A 516 -44.69 22.22 8.10
CA PHE A 516 -44.10 21.08 7.41
C PHE A 516 -45.07 19.88 7.41
N PRO A 517 -46.17 19.92 6.63
CA PRO A 517 -47.02 18.75 6.42
C PRO A 517 -46.25 17.78 5.51
N GLY A 518 -45.50 16.84 6.11
CA GLY A 518 -44.59 15.90 5.42
C GLY A 518 -43.15 16.41 5.34
N PRO A 519 -42.37 15.97 4.34
CA PRO A 519 -41.35 14.92 4.43
C PRO A 519 -40.22 15.15 5.44
N THR A 520 -40.50 14.95 6.73
CA THR A 520 -39.54 15.23 7.81
C THR A 520 -38.47 14.14 7.98
N ALA A 521 -38.83 12.87 7.85
CA ALA A 521 -37.87 11.77 7.84
C ALA A 521 -36.94 11.83 6.62
N GLY A 522 -37.48 12.30 5.48
CA GLY A 522 -36.82 12.56 4.21
C GLY A 522 -35.50 13.32 4.33
N LEU A 523 -35.66 14.59 4.72
CA LEU A 523 -34.59 15.56 4.85
C LEU A 523 -33.60 15.21 5.96
N PHE A 524 -34.04 14.51 7.02
CA PHE A 524 -33.17 14.06 8.10
C PHE A 524 -32.18 12.99 7.60
N ILE A 525 -32.66 12.04 6.78
CA ILE A 525 -31.82 11.01 6.18
C ILE A 525 -30.79 11.63 5.23
N VAL A 526 -31.18 12.62 4.41
CA VAL A 526 -30.26 13.39 3.55
C VAL A 526 -29.17 14.07 4.38
N ALA A 527 -29.54 14.70 5.50
CA ALA A 527 -28.60 15.42 6.35
C ALA A 527 -27.57 14.50 7.03
N VAL A 528 -28.02 13.37 7.57
CA VAL A 528 -27.16 12.35 8.18
C VAL A 528 -26.23 11.76 7.13
N ALA A 529 -26.75 11.39 5.95
CA ALA A 529 -25.95 10.83 4.86
C ALA A 529 -24.88 11.82 4.38
N ALA A 530 -25.21 13.11 4.22
CA ALA A 530 -24.27 14.15 3.82
C ALA A 530 -23.13 14.34 4.85
N THR A 531 -23.44 14.25 6.14
CA THR A 531 -22.46 14.38 7.22
C THR A 531 -21.53 13.16 7.29
N VAL A 532 -22.06 11.95 7.11
CA VAL A 532 -21.25 10.72 7.07
C VAL A 532 -20.32 10.72 5.87
N VAL A 533 -20.78 11.13 4.69
CA VAL A 533 -19.94 11.27 3.49
C VAL A 533 -18.84 12.30 3.72
N ALA A 534 -19.15 13.44 4.34
CA ALA A 534 -18.15 14.47 4.63
C ALA A 534 -16.99 13.95 5.49
N ILE A 535 -17.29 13.14 6.51
CA ILE A 535 -16.29 12.50 7.36
C ILE A 535 -15.50 11.46 6.55
N ALA A 536 -16.18 10.60 5.79
CA ALA A 536 -15.57 9.52 5.04
C ALA A 536 -14.61 10.01 3.93
N VAL A 537 -14.90 11.16 3.31
CA VAL A 537 -14.02 11.77 2.28
C VAL A 537 -12.68 12.26 2.85
N ILE A 538 -12.59 12.49 4.17
CA ILE A 538 -11.37 12.97 4.85
C ILE A 538 -10.53 11.82 5.42
N VAL A 539 -11.16 10.75 5.92
CA VAL A 539 -10.55 9.81 6.87
C VAL A 539 -9.68 8.72 6.22
N ASP A 540 -9.78 8.40 4.93
CA ASP A 540 -9.10 7.20 4.40
C ASP A 540 -8.75 7.25 2.89
N GLN A 541 -7.51 6.87 2.52
CA GLN A 541 -7.02 6.83 1.12
C GLN A 541 -7.58 5.64 0.29
N PRO A 542 -7.57 4.38 0.76
CA PRO A 542 -8.10 3.25 -0.04
C PRO A 542 -9.64 3.24 -0.22
N ARG A 543 -10.40 4.12 0.47
CA ARG A 543 -11.87 4.19 0.41
C ARG A 543 -12.43 5.41 -0.33
N GLY A 544 -11.55 6.24 -0.90
CA GLY A 544 -11.93 7.52 -1.53
C GLY A 544 -12.95 7.38 -2.67
N LEU A 545 -12.83 6.34 -3.51
CA LEU A 545 -13.77 6.07 -4.60
C LEU A 545 -15.19 5.81 -4.11
N VAL A 546 -15.34 4.99 -3.07
CA VAL A 546 -16.65 4.61 -2.53
C VAL A 546 -17.32 5.82 -1.87
N ALA A 547 -16.57 6.60 -1.08
CA ALA A 547 -17.08 7.82 -0.46
C ALA A 547 -17.49 8.87 -1.52
N THR A 548 -16.71 9.00 -2.60
CA THR A 548 -16.99 9.88 -3.74
C THR A 548 -18.28 9.48 -4.46
N GLY A 549 -18.46 8.19 -4.73
CA GLY A 549 -19.67 7.65 -5.34
C GLY A 549 -20.90 7.90 -4.46
N LEU A 550 -20.84 7.53 -3.18
CA LEU A 550 -21.92 7.77 -2.22
C LEU A 550 -22.31 9.26 -2.16
N GLY A 551 -21.32 10.15 -2.13
CA GLY A 551 -21.55 11.60 -2.10
C GLY A 551 -22.26 12.15 -3.32
N LEU A 552 -21.91 11.68 -4.52
CA LEU A 552 -22.63 12.04 -5.75
C LEU A 552 -24.09 11.56 -5.72
N GLY A 553 -24.36 10.37 -5.17
CA GLY A 553 -25.71 9.84 -5.02
C GLY A 553 -26.56 10.69 -4.07
N VAL A 554 -25.98 11.10 -2.93
CA VAL A 554 -26.63 12.02 -1.96
C VAL A 554 -26.89 13.39 -2.59
N ALA A 555 -25.93 13.94 -3.34
CA ALA A 555 -26.08 15.24 -4.01
C ALA A 555 -27.18 15.23 -5.09
N LEU A 556 -27.34 14.12 -5.81
CA LEU A 556 -28.41 13.99 -6.79
C LEU A 556 -29.79 13.98 -6.13
N VAL A 557 -29.95 13.29 -5.00
CA VAL A 557 -31.22 13.32 -4.25
C VAL A 557 -31.50 14.71 -3.70
N ALA A 558 -30.50 15.40 -3.12
CA ALA A 558 -30.65 16.79 -2.69
C ALA A 558 -31.09 17.73 -3.82
N ALA A 559 -30.53 17.58 -5.03
CA ALA A 559 -30.94 18.37 -6.20
C ALA A 559 -32.42 18.16 -6.57
N THR A 560 -32.92 16.92 -6.45
CA THR A 560 -34.34 16.62 -6.72
C THR A 560 -35.28 17.07 -5.60
N SER A 561 -34.80 17.08 -4.35
CA SER A 561 -35.58 17.54 -3.18
C SER A 561 -35.82 19.05 -3.21
N LEU A 562 -34.94 19.83 -3.86
CA LEU A 562 -35.14 21.26 -4.09
C LEU A 562 -36.42 21.58 -4.89
N LEU A 563 -37.03 20.63 -5.60
CA LEU A 563 -38.29 20.83 -6.33
C LEU A 563 -39.52 20.94 -5.40
N THR A 564 -39.45 20.33 -4.22
CA THR A 564 -40.52 20.33 -3.23
C THR A 564 -40.89 21.74 -2.74
N PRO A 565 -39.95 22.61 -2.30
CA PRO A 565 -40.26 23.98 -1.90
C PRO A 565 -40.82 24.86 -3.03
N PHE A 566 -40.43 24.63 -4.30
CA PHE A 566 -41.03 25.33 -5.43
C PHE A 566 -42.49 24.92 -5.65
N GLY A 567 -42.82 23.63 -5.47
CA GLY A 567 -44.19 23.14 -5.49
C GLY A 567 -45.06 23.78 -4.40
N MET A 568 -44.51 23.95 -3.20
CA MET A 568 -45.20 24.60 -2.07
C MET A 568 -45.42 26.10 -2.28
N LEU A 569 -44.47 26.80 -2.92
CA LEU A 569 -44.65 28.22 -3.28
C LEU A 569 -45.72 28.42 -4.36
N ALA A 570 -45.85 27.48 -5.29
CA ALA A 570 -46.83 27.54 -6.38
C ALA A 570 -48.29 27.36 -5.89
N THR A 571 -48.49 26.88 -4.66
CA THR A 571 -49.81 26.66 -4.03
C THR A 571 -50.20 27.79 -3.05
N ASP A 572 -49.89 29.06 -3.38
CA ASP A 572 -50.29 30.28 -2.65
C ASP A 572 -49.63 30.53 -1.26
N ALA A 573 -48.38 30.11 -1.05
CA ALA A 573 -47.61 30.54 0.12
C ALA A 573 -47.07 31.98 -0.08
N THR A 574 -47.54 32.94 0.72
CA THR A 574 -47.16 34.38 0.61
C THR A 574 -45.79 34.71 1.21
N SER A 575 -45.17 33.81 1.98
CA SER A 575 -43.81 33.96 2.52
C SER A 575 -43.17 32.60 2.81
N MET A 576 -41.85 32.49 2.61
CA MET A 576 -41.09 31.29 2.99
C MET A 576 -40.72 31.32 4.48
N PRO A 577 -41.06 30.29 5.28
CA PRO A 577 -40.60 30.17 6.65
C PRO A 577 -39.07 30.07 6.75
N THR A 578 -38.48 30.61 7.82
CA THR A 578 -37.02 30.59 8.05
C THR A 578 -36.43 29.18 8.05
N GLY A 579 -37.16 28.19 8.57
CA GLY A 579 -36.75 26.78 8.50
C GLY A 579 -36.62 26.29 7.05
N LEU A 580 -37.58 26.62 6.18
CA LEU A 580 -37.54 26.23 4.77
C LEU A 580 -36.34 26.84 4.04
N LEU A 581 -36.02 28.11 4.32
CA LEU A 581 -34.85 28.79 3.76
C LEU A 581 -33.53 28.13 4.18
N LEU A 582 -33.42 27.69 5.45
CA LEU A 582 -32.25 26.95 5.94
C LEU A 582 -32.13 25.57 5.25
N GLY A 583 -33.24 24.88 5.04
CA GLY A 583 -33.27 23.61 4.30
C GLY A 583 -32.81 23.78 2.86
N VAL A 584 -33.35 24.75 2.13
CA VAL A 584 -32.94 25.09 0.75
C VAL A 584 -31.46 25.45 0.68
N ALA A 585 -30.97 26.28 1.61
CA ALA A 585 -29.56 26.64 1.67
C ALA A 585 -28.67 25.41 1.91
N GLY A 586 -29.09 24.50 2.80
CA GLY A 586 -28.38 23.27 3.07
C GLY A 586 -28.31 22.32 1.87
N GLU A 587 -29.43 22.11 1.16
CA GLU A 587 -29.46 21.30 -0.06
C GLU A 587 -28.59 21.89 -1.17
N LEU A 588 -28.59 23.21 -1.38
CA LEU A 588 -27.72 23.88 -2.36
C LEU A 588 -26.23 23.66 -2.08
N LEU A 589 -25.82 23.62 -0.80
CA LEU A 589 -24.43 23.31 -0.43
C LEU A 589 -24.06 21.86 -0.73
N VAL A 590 -24.97 20.91 -0.47
CA VAL A 590 -24.77 19.49 -0.79
C VAL A 590 -24.68 19.28 -2.32
N VAL A 591 -25.52 19.96 -3.09
CA VAL A 591 -25.47 19.95 -4.57
C VAL A 591 -24.16 20.54 -5.07
N THR A 592 -23.70 21.64 -4.48
CA THR A 592 -22.41 22.26 -4.84
C THR A 592 -21.25 21.30 -4.61
N ALA A 593 -21.26 20.57 -3.50
CA ALA A 593 -20.26 19.52 -3.21
C ALA A 593 -20.25 18.43 -4.29
N GLY A 594 -21.44 18.00 -4.74
CA GLY A 594 -21.61 17.05 -5.83
C GLY A 594 -21.08 17.54 -7.17
N ILE A 595 -21.33 18.81 -7.53
CA ILE A 595 -20.84 19.43 -8.77
C ILE A 595 -19.32 19.50 -8.80
N VAL A 596 -18.70 19.93 -7.70
CA VAL A 596 -17.22 19.99 -7.58
C VAL A 596 -16.62 18.59 -7.73
N THR A 597 -17.29 17.59 -7.16
CA THR A 597 -16.89 16.19 -7.26
C THR A 597 -16.99 15.66 -8.69
N LEU A 598 -18.12 15.90 -9.36
CA LEU A 598 -18.36 15.49 -10.73
C LEU A 598 -17.41 16.17 -11.72
N ALA A 599 -17.16 17.47 -11.57
CA ALA A 599 -16.22 18.21 -12.40
C ALA A 599 -14.80 17.66 -12.27
N SER A 600 -14.41 17.25 -11.06
CA SER A 600 -13.10 16.63 -10.82
C SER A 600 -12.99 15.25 -11.48
N LEU A 601 -14.05 14.44 -11.43
CA LEU A 601 -14.09 13.14 -12.10
C LEU A 601 -14.07 13.26 -13.63
N LEU A 602 -14.81 14.21 -14.20
CA LEU A 602 -14.79 14.50 -15.63
C LEU A 602 -13.38 14.95 -16.08
N GLY A 603 -12.72 15.79 -15.28
CA GLY A 603 -11.33 16.23 -15.54
C GLY A 603 -10.29 15.10 -15.43
N SER A 604 -10.60 14.03 -14.70
CA SER A 604 -9.72 12.87 -14.52
C SER A 604 -9.83 11.80 -15.62
N GLY A 605 -10.79 11.92 -16.55
CA GLY A 605 -11.00 10.95 -17.63
C GLY A 605 -11.64 9.62 -17.22
N GLN A 606 -12.07 9.48 -15.96
CA GLN A 606 -12.72 8.27 -15.42
C GLN A 606 -14.20 8.13 -15.83
N VAL A 607 -14.80 9.21 -16.33
CA VAL A 607 -16.15 9.21 -16.92
C VAL A 607 -15.99 9.31 -18.44
N SER A 608 -16.29 8.24 -19.17
CA SER A 608 -16.22 8.26 -20.63
C SER A 608 -17.50 8.84 -21.21
N GLY A 609 -17.40 9.91 -22.01
CA GLY A 609 -18.55 10.49 -22.73
C GLY A 609 -19.12 9.59 -23.85
N ALA A 610 -18.44 8.49 -24.17
CA ALA A 610 -18.94 7.47 -25.07
C ALA A 610 -19.66 6.38 -24.26
N TRP A 611 -20.89 6.04 -24.65
CA TRP A 611 -21.66 4.91 -24.12
C TRP A 611 -20.87 3.61 -24.33
N ALA A 612 -20.03 3.26 -23.36
CA ALA A 612 -18.98 2.27 -23.53
C ALA A 612 -19.50 0.85 -23.27
N GLY A 613 -19.99 0.19 -24.31
CA GLY A 613 -20.26 -1.26 -24.34
C GLY A 613 -21.46 -1.73 -23.52
N LEU A 614 -21.94 -2.94 -23.83
CA LEU A 614 -23.02 -3.59 -23.07
C LEU A 614 -22.54 -3.83 -21.62
N PRO A 615 -23.34 -3.47 -20.60
CA PRO A 615 -22.99 -3.74 -19.21
C PRO A 615 -22.85 -5.26 -18.98
N ASP A 616 -21.88 -5.67 -18.16
CA ASP A 616 -21.74 -7.06 -17.73
C ASP A 616 -23.03 -7.58 -17.07
N ARG A 617 -23.19 -8.90 -16.93
CA ARG A 617 -24.39 -9.56 -16.38
C ARG A 617 -24.88 -8.93 -15.07
N ARG A 618 -23.98 -8.48 -14.20
CA ARG A 618 -24.34 -7.77 -12.95
C ARG A 618 -24.83 -6.33 -13.18
N GLY A 619 -24.32 -5.63 -14.18
CA GLY A 619 -24.80 -4.31 -14.59
C GLY A 619 -26.19 -4.39 -15.24
N LEU A 620 -26.49 -5.46 -15.97
CA LEU A 620 -27.85 -5.74 -16.48
C LEU A 620 -28.86 -5.94 -15.34
N VAL A 621 -28.46 -6.60 -14.25
CA VAL A 621 -29.31 -6.76 -13.06
C VAL A 621 -29.59 -5.40 -12.40
N GLY A 622 -28.57 -4.56 -12.19
CA GLY A 622 -28.73 -3.21 -11.65
C GLY A 622 -29.64 -2.33 -12.53
N LEU A 623 -29.47 -2.41 -13.85
CA LEU A 623 -30.32 -1.69 -14.81
C LEU A 623 -31.78 -2.17 -14.78
N GLY A 624 -32.00 -3.47 -14.61
CA GLY A 624 -33.34 -4.05 -14.44
C GLY A 624 -34.04 -3.53 -13.19
N ILE A 625 -33.31 -3.41 -12.06
CA ILE A 625 -33.83 -2.86 -10.81
C ILE A 625 -34.23 -1.38 -10.99
N VAL A 626 -33.38 -0.58 -11.65
CA VAL A 626 -33.67 0.83 -11.97
C VAL A 626 -34.90 0.96 -12.87
N LEU A 627 -35.03 0.12 -13.90
CA LEU A 627 -36.16 0.16 -14.83
C LEU A 627 -37.49 -0.17 -14.15
N VAL A 628 -37.54 -1.26 -13.37
CA VAL A 628 -38.73 -1.65 -12.60
C VAL A 628 -39.13 -0.53 -11.65
N GLY A 629 -38.13 0.06 -11.01
CA GLY A 629 -38.30 1.23 -10.17
C GLY A 629 -38.95 2.42 -10.88
N SER A 630 -38.36 2.89 -11.97
CA SER A 630 -38.85 4.05 -12.73
C SER A 630 -40.24 3.84 -13.31
N VAL A 631 -40.55 2.63 -13.80
CA VAL A 631 -41.90 2.30 -14.26
C VAL A 631 -42.90 2.38 -13.10
N THR A 632 -42.53 1.88 -11.92
CA THR A 632 -43.41 1.92 -10.75
C THR A 632 -43.65 3.36 -10.27
N LEU A 633 -42.63 4.24 -10.30
CA LEU A 633 -42.79 5.67 -10.01
C LEU A 633 -43.68 6.37 -11.05
N MET A 634 -43.56 6.01 -12.33
CA MET A 634 -44.41 6.56 -13.39
C MET A 634 -45.88 6.14 -13.23
N LEU A 635 -46.12 4.89 -12.83
CA LEU A 635 -47.46 4.40 -12.49
C LEU A 635 -48.02 5.11 -11.25
N TYR A 636 -47.17 5.38 -10.25
CA TYR A 636 -47.56 6.16 -9.07
C TYR A 636 -47.89 7.61 -9.43
N ALA A 637 -47.12 8.23 -10.32
CA ALA A 637 -47.39 9.56 -10.84
C ALA A 637 -48.75 9.63 -11.54
N GLY A 638 -49.08 8.63 -12.38
CA GLY A 638 -50.39 8.51 -13.02
C GLY A 638 -51.52 8.37 -12.00
N TRP A 639 -51.32 7.51 -11.00
CA TRP A 639 -52.28 7.32 -9.90
C TRP A 639 -52.49 8.59 -9.06
N LEU A 640 -51.47 9.44 -8.91
CA LEU A 640 -51.61 10.75 -8.27
C LEU A 640 -52.28 11.78 -9.19
N SER A 641 -52.01 11.76 -10.50
CA SER A 641 -52.58 12.73 -11.45
C SER A 641 -54.09 12.60 -11.63
N ASP A 642 -54.65 11.41 -11.38
CA ASP A 642 -56.10 11.17 -11.41
C ASP A 642 -56.84 11.77 -10.20
N ARG A 643 -56.10 12.33 -9.22
CA ARG A 643 -56.67 12.97 -8.04
C ARG A 643 -56.66 14.51 -8.14
N PRO A 644 -57.81 15.17 -7.92
CA PRO A 644 -57.89 16.62 -7.98
C PRO A 644 -57.01 17.29 -6.92
N GLY A 645 -56.20 18.26 -7.33
CA GLY A 645 -55.33 19.06 -6.44
C GLY A 645 -53.91 18.52 -6.22
N SER A 646 -53.50 17.42 -6.87
CA SER A 646 -52.16 16.87 -6.68
C SER A 646 -51.14 17.49 -7.67
N THR A 647 -50.26 18.36 -7.18
CA THR A 647 -49.05 18.80 -7.90
C THR A 647 -47.94 17.74 -7.87
N TRP A 648 -48.13 16.70 -7.06
CA TRP A 648 -47.19 15.62 -6.80
C TRP A 648 -46.95 14.68 -7.99
N GLY A 649 -47.91 14.53 -8.91
CA GLY A 649 -47.72 13.72 -10.11
C GLY A 649 -46.53 14.19 -10.97
N ALA A 650 -46.36 15.51 -11.14
CA ALA A 650 -45.24 16.06 -11.89
C ALA A 650 -43.88 15.81 -11.20
N ILE A 651 -43.84 15.90 -9.87
CA ILE A 651 -42.63 15.64 -9.08
C ILE A 651 -42.21 14.16 -9.22
N MET A 652 -43.17 13.24 -9.20
CA MET A 652 -42.92 11.80 -9.36
C MET A 652 -42.40 11.45 -10.76
N ILE A 653 -42.86 12.15 -11.81
CA ILE A 653 -42.31 12.01 -13.17
C ILE A 653 -40.85 12.46 -13.21
N VAL A 654 -40.54 13.62 -12.62
CA VAL A 654 -39.16 14.12 -12.56
C VAL A 654 -38.26 13.10 -11.87
N TRP A 655 -38.72 12.49 -10.79
CA TRP A 655 -37.95 11.46 -10.09
C TRP A 655 -37.80 10.16 -10.88
N ALA A 656 -38.83 9.71 -11.59
CA ALA A 656 -38.72 8.57 -12.48
C ALA A 656 -37.63 8.81 -13.54
N VAL A 657 -37.58 10.03 -14.08
CA VAL A 657 -36.54 10.48 -15.03
C VAL A 657 -35.17 10.55 -14.35
N THR A 658 -35.07 11.10 -13.13
CA THR A 658 -33.79 11.15 -12.40
C THR A 658 -33.27 9.75 -12.06
N TRP A 659 -34.15 8.80 -11.76
CA TRP A 659 -33.76 7.42 -11.48
C TRP A 659 -33.20 6.73 -12.72
N LEU A 660 -33.82 6.95 -13.90
CA LEU A 660 -33.28 6.48 -15.18
C LEU A 660 -31.93 7.15 -15.50
N ALA A 661 -31.81 8.45 -15.26
CA ALA A 661 -30.58 9.20 -15.47
C ALA A 661 -29.46 8.70 -14.55
N ALA A 662 -29.75 8.42 -13.27
CA ALA A 662 -28.80 7.84 -12.33
C ALA A 662 -28.33 6.46 -12.80
N GLY A 663 -29.25 5.61 -13.27
CA GLY A 663 -28.92 4.32 -13.88
C GLY A 663 -28.00 4.45 -15.09
N ALA A 664 -28.29 5.38 -16.00
CA ALA A 664 -27.48 5.64 -17.19
C ALA A 664 -26.08 6.21 -16.86
N VAL A 665 -25.98 7.06 -15.85
CA VAL A 665 -24.68 7.58 -15.35
C VAL A 665 -23.88 6.47 -14.68
N ALA A 666 -24.53 5.61 -13.90
CA ALA A 666 -23.86 4.48 -13.26
C ALA A 666 -23.31 3.47 -14.29
N THR A 667 -24.04 3.18 -15.37
CA THR A 667 -23.54 2.27 -16.41
C THR A 667 -22.41 2.86 -17.26
N SER A 668 -22.23 4.18 -17.24
CA SER A 668 -21.19 4.92 -17.97
C SER A 668 -19.98 5.33 -17.13
N THR A 669 -19.98 5.07 -15.82
CA THR A 669 -18.88 5.43 -14.89
C THR A 669 -17.92 4.27 -14.66
N ARG A 670 -16.61 4.57 -14.61
CA ARG A 670 -15.54 3.61 -14.26
C ARG A 670 -14.69 4.17 -13.12
N PRO A 671 -14.21 3.34 -12.17
CA PRO A 671 -14.41 1.90 -12.04
C PRO A 671 -15.83 1.52 -11.58
N ALA A 672 -16.26 0.27 -11.81
CA ALA A 672 -17.61 -0.20 -11.46
C ALA A 672 -17.94 -0.06 -9.97
N ALA A 673 -16.94 -0.05 -9.09
CA ALA A 673 -17.13 0.21 -7.66
C ALA A 673 -17.66 1.64 -7.38
N LEU A 674 -17.19 2.64 -8.13
CA LEU A 674 -17.66 4.03 -8.04
C LEU A 674 -19.13 4.13 -8.48
N ALA A 675 -19.47 3.47 -9.59
CA ALA A 675 -20.84 3.38 -10.09
C ALA A 675 -21.82 2.74 -9.10
N ARG A 676 -21.41 1.62 -8.46
CA ARG A 676 -22.21 0.93 -7.44
C ARG A 676 -22.42 1.80 -6.21
N ALA A 677 -21.37 2.46 -5.73
CA ALA A 677 -21.44 3.38 -4.60
C ALA A 677 -22.37 4.58 -4.89
N PHE A 678 -22.34 5.11 -6.11
CA PHE A 678 -23.27 6.14 -6.56
C PHE A 678 -24.73 5.70 -6.51
N LEU A 679 -25.05 4.53 -7.07
CA LEU A 679 -26.40 3.98 -7.02
C LEU A 679 -26.85 3.64 -5.59
N ALA A 680 -25.94 3.16 -4.74
CA ALA A 680 -26.22 2.90 -3.34
C ALA A 680 -26.57 4.19 -2.59
N GLY A 681 -25.75 5.24 -2.73
CA GLY A 681 -25.96 6.53 -2.08
C GLY A 681 -27.28 7.16 -2.51
N TRP A 682 -27.59 7.07 -3.81
CA TRP A 682 -28.88 7.50 -4.34
C TRP A 682 -30.03 6.69 -3.74
N ALA A 683 -29.98 5.35 -3.76
CA ALA A 683 -31.08 4.51 -3.27
C ALA A 683 -31.32 4.64 -1.76
N ILE A 684 -30.26 4.66 -0.95
CA ILE A 684 -30.34 4.86 0.51
C ILE A 684 -31.06 6.18 0.81
N THR A 685 -30.72 7.24 0.07
CA THR A 685 -31.28 8.57 0.32
C THR A 685 -32.67 8.72 -0.30
N ALA A 686 -32.94 8.08 -1.44
CA ALA A 686 -34.24 8.08 -2.12
C ALA A 686 -35.31 7.26 -1.37
N LEU A 687 -34.92 6.25 -0.58
CA LEU A 687 -35.83 5.50 0.32
C LEU A 687 -36.56 6.40 1.31
N SER A 688 -35.99 7.57 1.60
CA SER A 688 -36.54 8.53 2.56
C SER A 688 -37.94 9.04 2.16
N GLN A 689 -38.30 8.93 0.89
CA GLN A 689 -39.52 9.50 0.32
C GLN A 689 -40.73 8.55 0.35
N PRO A 690 -40.63 7.28 -0.11
CA PRO A 690 -41.66 6.29 0.18
C PRO A 690 -41.91 6.10 1.68
N VAL A 691 -40.86 6.21 2.50
CA VAL A 691 -40.96 6.15 3.98
C VAL A 691 -41.73 7.36 4.52
N SER A 692 -41.47 8.55 3.99
CA SER A 692 -42.23 9.76 4.31
C SER A 692 -43.70 9.64 3.89
N ASP A 693 -43.97 9.16 2.69
CA ASP A 693 -45.34 8.95 2.18
C ASP A 693 -46.10 7.88 2.99
N MET A 694 -45.41 6.83 3.46
CA MET A 694 -46.00 5.84 4.37
C MET A 694 -46.45 6.46 5.70
N GLN A 695 -45.72 7.46 6.20
CA GLN A 695 -46.09 8.20 7.41
C GLN A 695 -47.21 9.20 7.16
N TYR A 696 -47.33 9.73 5.94
CA TYR A 696 -48.23 10.82 5.57
C TYR A 696 -49.41 10.37 4.70
N GLN A 697 -50.08 9.26 5.06
CA GLN A 697 -51.23 8.75 4.30
C GLN A 697 -52.36 9.79 4.23
N TYR A 698 -52.38 10.54 3.12
CA TYR A 698 -53.48 11.43 2.75
C TYR A 698 -54.71 10.55 2.53
N ASN A 699 -55.72 10.69 3.40
CA ASN A 699 -57.03 10.01 3.33
C ASN A 699 -57.05 8.47 3.51
N GLY A 700 -55.96 7.86 4.00
CA GLY A 700 -55.95 6.42 4.34
C GLY A 700 -55.89 5.45 3.16
N GLU A 701 -55.61 5.94 1.95
CA GLU A 701 -55.43 5.11 0.74
C GLU A 701 -53.94 4.93 0.40
N THR A 702 -53.43 3.71 0.55
CA THR A 702 -52.06 3.36 0.14
C THR A 702 -51.98 2.98 -1.33
N PHE A 703 -50.98 3.47 -2.06
CA PHE A 703 -50.73 3.01 -3.43
C PHE A 703 -50.25 1.55 -3.42
N PRO A 704 -50.95 0.60 -4.06
CA PRO A 704 -50.71 -0.83 -3.88
C PRO A 704 -49.33 -1.29 -4.38
N ALA A 705 -48.65 -0.55 -5.24
CA ALA A 705 -47.29 -0.86 -5.70
C ALA A 705 -46.17 -0.13 -4.93
N GLN A 706 -46.47 0.59 -3.84
CA GLN A 706 -45.45 1.15 -2.93
C GLN A 706 -44.44 0.11 -2.41
N PRO A 707 -44.85 -1.11 -2.00
CA PRO A 707 -43.90 -2.14 -1.58
C PRO A 707 -42.90 -2.53 -2.67
N VAL A 708 -43.30 -2.46 -3.95
CA VAL A 708 -42.43 -2.79 -5.09
C VAL A 708 -41.31 -1.76 -5.23
N VAL A 709 -41.61 -0.47 -5.04
CA VAL A 709 -40.60 0.60 -5.06
C VAL A 709 -39.59 0.41 -3.92
N LEU A 710 -40.07 0.12 -2.71
CA LEU A 710 -39.21 -0.13 -1.54
C LEU A 710 -38.31 -1.36 -1.76
N LEU A 711 -38.87 -2.46 -2.27
CA LEU A 711 -38.11 -3.67 -2.58
C LEU A 711 -37.08 -3.43 -3.69
N ALA A 712 -37.40 -2.62 -4.71
CA ALA A 712 -36.45 -2.25 -5.75
C ALA A 712 -35.28 -1.42 -5.18
N LEU A 713 -35.56 -0.43 -4.33
CA LEU A 713 -34.53 0.38 -3.69
C LEU A 713 -33.66 -0.43 -2.73
N LEU A 714 -34.26 -1.29 -1.89
CA LEU A 714 -33.53 -2.23 -1.03
C LEU A 714 -32.68 -3.21 -1.84
N GLY A 715 -33.24 -3.73 -2.94
CA GLY A 715 -32.53 -4.59 -3.88
C GLY A 715 -31.31 -3.89 -4.48
N LEU A 716 -31.39 -2.60 -4.78
CA LEU A 716 -30.27 -1.81 -5.29
C LEU A 716 -29.17 -1.61 -4.23
N VAL A 717 -29.56 -1.36 -2.97
CA VAL A 717 -28.61 -1.26 -1.84
C VAL A 717 -27.89 -2.59 -1.62
N VAL A 718 -28.63 -3.71 -1.59
CA VAL A 718 -28.04 -5.05 -1.45
C VAL A 718 -27.15 -5.37 -2.63
N TRP A 719 -27.60 -5.11 -3.87
CA TRP A 719 -26.79 -5.31 -5.08
C TRP A 719 -25.48 -4.53 -5.03
N ALA A 720 -25.49 -3.30 -4.53
CA ALA A 720 -24.29 -2.48 -4.40
C ALA A 720 -23.38 -2.90 -3.24
N ALA A 721 -23.94 -3.46 -2.17
CA ALA A 721 -23.20 -3.91 -0.99
C ALA A 721 -22.57 -5.31 -1.15
N VAL A 722 -23.08 -6.13 -2.08
CA VAL A 722 -22.50 -7.46 -2.36
C VAL A 722 -21.13 -7.27 -3.02
N PRO A 723 -20.03 -7.74 -2.38
CA PRO A 723 -18.71 -7.69 -2.99
C PRO A 723 -18.73 -8.42 -4.32
N SER A 724 -18.25 -7.78 -5.38
CA SER A 724 -17.99 -8.49 -6.60
C SER A 724 -16.87 -9.50 -6.29
N ARG A 725 -17.19 -10.81 -6.30
CA ARG A 725 -16.20 -11.82 -6.67
C ARG A 725 -15.80 -11.50 -8.11
N GLU A 726 -14.92 -10.54 -8.29
CA GLU A 726 -14.25 -10.30 -9.55
C GLU A 726 -13.26 -11.45 -9.69
N ARG A 727 -13.56 -12.38 -10.60
CA ARG A 727 -12.48 -13.16 -11.20
C ARG A 727 -11.57 -12.13 -11.88
N PRO A 728 -10.24 -12.20 -11.69
CA PRO A 728 -9.34 -11.24 -12.31
C PRO A 728 -9.63 -11.17 -13.81
N ALA A 729 -9.81 -9.95 -14.30
CA ALA A 729 -10.19 -9.69 -15.68
C ALA A 729 -9.08 -10.19 -16.61
N VAL A 730 -9.37 -11.24 -17.37
CA VAL A 730 -8.60 -11.61 -18.56
C VAL A 730 -8.70 -10.41 -19.52
N SER A 731 -7.60 -9.69 -19.71
CA SER A 731 -7.55 -8.56 -20.64
C SER A 731 -7.54 -9.09 -22.08
N HIS A 732 -8.71 -9.16 -22.69
CA HIS A 732 -8.85 -9.23 -24.14
C HIS A 732 -8.73 -7.81 -24.74
N ARG A 733 -7.70 -7.58 -25.56
CA ARG A 733 -7.67 -6.65 -26.71
C ARG A 733 -6.58 -7.18 -27.66
N GLU A 734 -6.88 -7.64 -28.88
CA GLU A 734 -7.22 -6.85 -30.09
C GLU A 734 -6.31 -5.64 -30.33
#